data_AF-A0AAU9JXI6-F1
#
_entry.id   AF-A0AAU9JXI6-F1
#
_cell.length_a   1.000
_cell.length_b   1.000
_cell.length_c   1.000
_cell.angle_alpha   90.00
_cell.angle_beta   90.00
_cell.angle_gamma   90.00
#
_symmetry.space_group_name_H-M   'P 1'
#
loop_
_entity.id
_entity.type
_entity.pdbx_description
1 polymer ?
#
loop_
_entity_poly.entity_id
_entity_poly.type
_entity_poly.pdbx_seq_one_letter_code
_entity_poly.pdbx_strand_id
1 'polypeptide(L)'
;MSSDQPQEFLGSFGVVPKEDCPHISRHVKIDMDVYARISRKSPCHLCSNTNENWLCLECLFIGCSRYINSHMSLHNNEESHPIAFSFTDCSFWCYDCDSYITSPLLISIVEAFQNQDTRFVQVQTRSQPMDIDQPRLEPGDGIRVDELEKELAAARNARQFGGMYAVSPKYDCPHILPEYFDSSLEAIKHIEITDPCGDCQYIGENWVCLKCGVVKCSRYIKEHMLMHALETAHCLSLSFSDLSFWCYQCESYIASDELNDAYNVCAEKKFGKVNTNTSAHRTEEEKKEYFDSPEELERKIDILAQWIRESSHFMAFTGAGVSTSSGIPDYRSGYGTVLQTGPGAWERKAHNGKKPEKPTKRVAMEKAIPTLTHMSFVKLMQEGVLKYVASQNTDGMHRKSGIPPENLGELHGNTNLEVCNRCHKEYMRDYGVRSNPFVNQHETGQKCDDPYCGGDLLDTIINFGENLNQNILEKAFQMASISDLCLAMGSSLRVTPAANIPELVGKQGRLVIVNLQKTPLDRKAQLVIHAMCDTVMEKLMERLGLEIPQFRLVRRVKISKLSEAEPGHSTVKECMHFQGIDSNEDPYSLFPKIEVRSGFNQVVLTKDPMKLYAKHFNQVLELKLHFQGHYGETPLEIIIDPTQMEVNSHKVFIMVFNPYEGEWEQLSNLS
;
A
#
# COMPACT_ATOMS: atom_id res chain seq x y z
N MET A 1 38.29 13.34 12.46
CA MET A 1 38.06 12.01 11.87
C MET A 1 36.56 11.86 11.75
N SER A 2 36.04 12.41 10.65
CA SER A 2 34.65 12.40 10.22
C SER A 2 34.42 11.17 9.36
N SER A 3 33.39 10.39 9.67
CA SER A 3 32.85 9.36 8.78
C SER A 3 31.38 9.68 8.58
N ASP A 4 31.11 10.49 7.55
CA ASP A 4 29.79 10.70 7.00
C ASP A 4 29.29 9.36 6.43
N GLN A 5 28.18 8.86 6.98
CA GLN A 5 27.42 7.77 6.35
C GLN A 5 26.38 8.39 5.41
N PRO A 6 26.20 7.85 4.19
CA PRO A 6 25.25 8.39 3.23
C PRO A 6 23.80 8.23 3.73
N GLN A 7 23.01 9.30 3.58
CA GLN A 7 21.55 9.24 3.64
C GLN A 7 21.05 8.28 2.54
N GLU A 8 20.31 7.25 2.91
CA GLU A 8 19.72 6.31 1.97
C GLU A 8 18.55 6.93 1.19
N PHE A 9 18.66 6.78 -0.12
CA PHE A 9 17.81 7.20 -1.23
C PHE A 9 16.32 6.84 -1.05
N LEU A 10 15.44 7.85 -1.10
CA LEU A 10 13.97 7.76 -1.03
C LEU A 10 13.37 8.08 -2.41
N GLY A 11 13.19 7.04 -3.25
CA GLY A 11 12.33 7.08 -4.43
C GLY A 11 13.03 7.09 -5.80
N SER A 12 13.09 5.93 -6.46
CA SER A 12 13.20 5.85 -7.92
C SER A 12 12.12 4.94 -8.47
N PHE A 13 11.13 5.52 -9.14
CA PHE A 13 10.12 4.78 -9.89
C PHE A 13 10.72 4.34 -11.23
N GLY A 14 11.23 3.11 -11.29
CA GLY A 14 11.37 2.34 -12.52
C GLY A 14 10.54 1.07 -12.36
N VAL A 15 9.46 0.91 -13.15
CA VAL A 15 8.61 -0.27 -13.06
C VAL A 15 9.25 -1.40 -13.88
N VAL A 16 9.65 -2.49 -13.23
CA VAL A 16 10.21 -3.68 -13.89
C VAL A 16 9.05 -4.57 -14.37
N PRO A 17 8.88 -4.81 -15.69
CA PRO A 17 7.82 -5.64 -16.21
C PRO A 17 8.14 -7.11 -15.99
N LYS A 18 7.10 -7.90 -15.71
CA LYS A 18 7.22 -9.36 -15.61
C LYS A 18 7.43 -9.98 -16.99
N GLU A 19 8.46 -10.81 -17.12
CA GLU A 19 8.75 -11.61 -18.32
C GLU A 19 7.98 -12.95 -18.34
N ASP A 20 7.45 -13.36 -17.19
CA ASP A 20 6.88 -14.69 -16.92
C ASP A 20 5.34 -14.67 -16.78
N CYS A 21 4.66 -13.71 -17.41
CA CYS A 21 3.21 -13.60 -17.34
C CYS A 21 2.49 -14.80 -18.01
N PRO A 22 1.79 -15.66 -17.24
CA PRO A 22 1.13 -16.85 -17.81
C PRO A 22 -0.04 -16.49 -18.73
N HIS A 23 -0.62 -15.29 -18.55
CA HIS A 23 -1.78 -14.82 -19.32
C HIS A 23 -1.46 -14.49 -20.79
N ILE A 24 -0.18 -14.25 -21.12
CA ILE A 24 0.25 -13.93 -22.50
C ILE A 24 -0.16 -15.05 -23.46
N SER A 25 0.13 -16.30 -23.10
CA SER A 25 -0.18 -17.47 -23.93
C SER A 25 -1.67 -17.74 -24.12
N ARG A 26 -2.53 -17.21 -23.22
CA ARG A 26 -3.96 -17.51 -23.15
C ARG A 26 -4.83 -16.42 -23.77
N HIS A 27 -4.44 -15.16 -23.62
CA HIS A 27 -5.30 -14.00 -23.92
C HIS A 27 -4.82 -13.16 -25.10
N VAL A 28 -3.59 -13.35 -25.57
CA VAL A 28 -3.08 -12.65 -26.75
C VAL A 28 -3.43 -13.45 -28.00
N LYS A 29 -4.33 -12.92 -28.84
CA LYS A 29 -4.70 -13.54 -30.12
C LYS A 29 -3.85 -12.97 -31.26
N ILE A 30 -3.16 -13.83 -31.99
CA ILE A 30 -2.27 -13.42 -33.09
C ILE A 30 -3.10 -13.27 -34.37
N ASP A 31 -3.75 -12.12 -34.54
CA ASP A 31 -4.20 -11.67 -35.85
C ASP A 31 -3.55 -10.32 -36.17
N MET A 32 -2.33 -10.40 -36.70
CA MET A 32 -1.52 -9.22 -37.01
C MET A 32 -2.16 -8.33 -38.07
N ASP A 33 -2.97 -8.89 -38.97
CA ASP A 33 -3.68 -8.12 -40.00
C ASP A 33 -4.77 -7.22 -39.40
N VAL A 34 -5.29 -7.59 -38.23
CA VAL A 34 -6.29 -6.80 -37.51
C VAL A 34 -5.63 -5.68 -36.70
N TYR A 35 -4.53 -5.97 -35.99
CA TYR A 35 -3.75 -4.95 -35.30
C TYR A 35 -3.20 -3.89 -36.27
N ALA A 36 -2.78 -4.33 -37.47
CA ALA A 36 -2.31 -3.48 -38.57
C ALA A 36 -3.41 -2.56 -39.18
N ARG A 37 -4.66 -2.61 -38.71
CA ARG A 37 -5.74 -1.71 -39.15
C ARG A 37 -6.20 -0.74 -38.07
N ILE A 38 -5.74 -0.90 -36.83
CA ILE A 38 -6.14 -0.07 -35.69
C ILE A 38 -5.18 1.11 -35.57
N SER A 39 -5.71 2.33 -35.58
CA SER A 39 -4.90 3.54 -35.37
C SER A 39 -4.63 3.75 -33.88
N ARG A 40 -3.40 4.10 -33.50
CA ARG A 40 -3.07 4.53 -32.12
C ARG A 40 -3.76 5.84 -31.70
N LYS A 41 -4.40 6.55 -32.63
CA LYS A 41 -5.23 7.73 -32.35
C LYS A 41 -6.70 7.39 -32.13
N SER A 42 -7.06 6.10 -32.14
CA SER A 42 -8.44 5.68 -31.99
C SER A 42 -8.97 6.11 -30.61
N PRO A 43 -10.16 6.74 -30.56
CA PRO A 43 -10.75 7.21 -29.32
C PRO A 43 -11.24 6.05 -28.46
N CYS A 44 -11.37 6.29 -27.16
CA CYS A 44 -12.03 5.37 -26.24
C CYS A 44 -13.47 5.11 -26.71
N HIS A 45 -13.87 3.84 -26.81
CA HIS A 45 -15.20 3.45 -27.30
C HIS A 45 -16.34 3.96 -26.42
N LEU A 46 -16.08 4.24 -25.14
CA LEU A 46 -17.11 4.66 -24.17
C LEU A 46 -17.18 6.18 -23.96
N CYS A 47 -16.03 6.87 -23.90
CA CYS A 47 -16.01 8.31 -23.59
C CYS A 47 -15.38 9.20 -24.67
N SER A 48 -14.97 8.63 -25.79
CA SER A 48 -14.33 9.34 -26.91
C SER A 48 -13.00 10.06 -26.57
N ASN A 49 -12.41 9.85 -25.39
CA ASN A 49 -11.10 10.39 -25.03
C ASN A 49 -10.00 9.88 -25.98
N THR A 50 -8.96 10.66 -26.27
CA THR A 50 -7.86 10.31 -27.18
C THR A 50 -6.46 10.43 -26.56
N ASN A 51 -6.35 10.69 -25.25
CA ASN A 51 -5.09 11.05 -24.61
C ASN A 51 -4.29 9.85 -24.13
N GLU A 52 -4.91 8.93 -23.39
CA GLU A 52 -4.25 7.75 -22.82
C GLU A 52 -5.14 6.53 -22.99
N ASN A 53 -5.20 6.04 -24.23
CA ASN A 53 -6.04 4.91 -24.58
C ASN A 53 -5.22 3.63 -24.69
N TRP A 54 -5.89 2.55 -24.32
CA TRP A 54 -5.35 1.22 -24.27
C TRP A 54 -6.20 0.34 -25.20
N LEU A 55 -5.58 -0.67 -25.78
CA LEU A 55 -6.20 -1.67 -26.63
C LEU A 55 -6.19 -3.02 -25.92
N CYS A 56 -7.35 -3.63 -25.74
CA CYS A 56 -7.46 -5.01 -25.31
C CYS A 56 -6.92 -5.94 -26.40
N LEU A 57 -5.93 -6.77 -26.08
CA LEU A 57 -5.33 -7.68 -27.07
C LEU A 57 -6.20 -8.91 -27.36
N GLU A 58 -7.27 -9.14 -26.59
CA GLU A 58 -8.14 -10.31 -26.78
C GLU A 58 -9.37 -10.04 -27.67
N CYS A 59 -9.96 -8.85 -27.57
CA CYS A 59 -11.19 -8.49 -28.29
C CYS A 59 -11.14 -7.13 -28.99
N LEU A 60 -10.01 -6.42 -28.92
CA LEU A 60 -9.76 -5.15 -29.62
C LEU A 60 -10.60 -3.97 -29.13
N PHE A 61 -11.25 -4.12 -27.97
CA PHE A 61 -11.87 -2.99 -27.29
C PHE A 61 -10.83 -1.91 -26.97
N ILE A 62 -11.18 -0.64 -27.19
CA ILE A 62 -10.32 0.50 -26.89
C ILE A 62 -10.94 1.26 -25.73
N GLY A 63 -10.25 1.25 -24.60
CA GLY A 63 -10.65 1.91 -23.36
C GLY A 63 -9.63 2.96 -22.95
N CYS A 64 -10.08 4.06 -22.33
CA CYS A 64 -9.15 4.98 -21.69
C CYS A 64 -8.52 4.31 -20.45
N SER A 65 -7.33 4.78 -20.08
CA SER A 65 -6.54 4.27 -18.97
C SER A 65 -7.31 4.28 -17.64
N ARG A 66 -6.78 3.52 -16.66
CA ARG A 66 -7.23 3.54 -15.26
C ARG A 66 -7.10 4.90 -14.57
N TYR A 67 -6.40 5.85 -15.18
CA TYR A 67 -6.18 7.19 -14.63
C TYR A 67 -7.10 8.25 -15.25
N ILE A 68 -7.75 7.95 -16.38
CA ILE A 68 -8.72 8.85 -17.01
C ILE A 68 -10.15 8.52 -16.55
N ASN A 69 -10.75 7.41 -16.98
CA ASN A 69 -12.08 6.95 -16.55
C ASN A 69 -12.15 5.41 -16.36
N SER A 70 -11.00 4.73 -16.38
CA SER A 70 -10.90 3.30 -16.11
C SER A 70 -11.67 2.35 -17.04
N HIS A 71 -12.07 2.80 -18.23
CA HIS A 71 -12.80 1.97 -19.17
C HIS A 71 -12.04 0.72 -19.62
N MET A 72 -10.70 0.75 -19.71
CA MET A 72 -9.94 -0.48 -19.98
C MET A 72 -9.93 -1.45 -18.79
N SER A 73 -9.90 -0.92 -17.56
CA SER A 73 -9.97 -1.74 -16.34
C SER A 73 -11.36 -2.35 -16.15
N LEU A 74 -12.43 -1.59 -16.42
CA LEU A 74 -13.80 -2.09 -16.44
C LEU A 74 -13.97 -3.19 -17.48
N HIS A 75 -13.44 -2.98 -18.69
CA HIS A 75 -13.45 -3.97 -19.74
C HIS A 75 -12.78 -5.28 -19.35
N ASN A 76 -11.60 -5.23 -18.71
CA ASN A 76 -10.97 -6.44 -18.18
C ASN A 76 -11.89 -7.18 -17.19
N ASN A 77 -12.48 -6.44 -16.25
CA ASN A 77 -13.30 -7.04 -15.20
C ASN A 77 -14.59 -7.70 -15.72
N GLU A 78 -15.20 -7.13 -16.77
CA GLU A 78 -16.43 -7.65 -17.37
C GLU A 78 -16.17 -8.84 -18.31
N GLU A 79 -15.09 -8.78 -19.09
CA GLU A 79 -14.83 -9.73 -20.17
C GLU A 79 -13.71 -10.74 -19.84
N SER A 80 -13.02 -10.59 -18.70
CA SER A 80 -11.84 -11.39 -18.32
C SER A 80 -10.72 -11.34 -19.38
N HIS A 81 -10.44 -10.13 -19.88
CA HIS A 81 -9.41 -9.86 -20.89
C HIS A 81 -8.23 -9.09 -20.29
N PRO A 82 -7.23 -9.79 -19.70
CA PRO A 82 -6.24 -9.17 -18.82
C PRO A 82 -5.16 -8.37 -19.51
N ILE A 83 -4.96 -8.53 -20.81
CA ILE A 83 -3.81 -7.93 -21.49
C ILE A 83 -4.24 -6.75 -22.33
N ALA A 84 -3.70 -5.58 -21.99
CA ALA A 84 -3.92 -4.34 -22.71
C ALA A 84 -2.60 -3.73 -23.17
N PHE A 85 -2.63 -3.16 -24.38
CA PHE A 85 -1.55 -2.43 -25.02
C PHE A 85 -1.83 -0.92 -24.96
N SER A 86 -0.92 -0.14 -24.39
CA SER A 86 -1.02 1.31 -24.33
C SER A 86 -0.67 1.96 -25.67
N PHE A 87 -1.53 2.85 -26.17
CA PHE A 87 -1.23 3.62 -27.38
C PHE A 87 -0.22 4.74 -27.14
N THR A 88 -0.04 5.17 -25.89
CA THR A 88 0.77 6.33 -25.54
C THR A 88 2.25 5.99 -25.53
N ASP A 89 2.62 4.90 -24.87
CA ASP A 89 3.99 4.50 -24.58
C ASP A 89 4.29 3.06 -25.03
N CYS A 90 3.40 2.46 -25.85
CA CYS A 90 3.55 1.11 -26.39
C CYS A 90 3.81 0.02 -25.33
N SER A 91 3.49 0.30 -24.06
CA SER A 91 3.67 -0.64 -22.97
C SER A 91 2.53 -1.66 -22.93
N PHE A 92 2.77 -2.78 -22.27
CA PHE A 92 1.77 -3.81 -22.06
C PHE A 92 1.49 -3.94 -20.57
N TRP A 93 0.22 -3.95 -20.21
CA TRP A 93 -0.23 -4.20 -18.85
C TRP A 93 -1.02 -5.50 -18.81
N CYS A 94 -0.75 -6.31 -17.79
CA CYS A 94 -1.59 -7.43 -17.44
C CYS A 94 -2.35 -7.10 -16.16
N TYR A 95 -3.67 -6.98 -16.26
CA TYR A 95 -4.55 -6.72 -15.13
C TYR A 95 -4.55 -7.90 -14.14
N ASP A 96 -4.47 -9.14 -14.61
CA ASP A 96 -4.43 -10.31 -13.73
C ASP A 96 -3.08 -10.51 -13.02
N CYS A 97 -1.97 -10.06 -13.63
CA CYS A 97 -0.65 -10.08 -12.98
C CYS A 97 -0.34 -8.81 -12.19
N ASP A 98 -1.24 -7.82 -12.27
CA ASP A 98 -1.09 -6.43 -11.88
C ASP A 98 0.34 -5.91 -12.07
N SER A 99 0.79 -5.97 -13.31
CA SER A 99 2.16 -5.58 -13.65
C SER A 99 2.25 -5.18 -15.11
N TYR A 100 3.22 -4.32 -15.42
CA TYR A 100 3.69 -4.26 -16.79
C TYR A 100 4.25 -5.63 -17.17
N ILE A 101 4.03 -6.05 -18.39
CA ILE A 101 4.47 -7.36 -18.88
C ILE A 101 5.27 -7.17 -20.15
N THR A 102 6.17 -8.11 -20.40
CA THR A 102 6.93 -8.15 -21.65
C THR A 102 7.07 -9.59 -22.11
N SER A 103 7.12 -9.79 -23.42
CA SER A 103 7.50 -11.07 -24.03
C SER A 103 7.86 -10.86 -25.51
N PRO A 104 8.59 -11.81 -26.13
CA PRO A 104 8.80 -11.81 -27.57
C PRO A 104 7.51 -11.70 -28.39
N LEU A 105 6.40 -12.27 -27.89
CA LEU A 105 5.11 -12.20 -28.57
C LEU A 105 4.53 -10.78 -28.58
N LEU A 106 4.57 -10.08 -27.44
CA LEU A 106 4.04 -8.73 -27.32
C LEU A 106 4.86 -7.74 -28.16
N ILE A 107 6.17 -7.96 -28.26
CA ILE A 107 7.06 -7.18 -29.13
C ILE A 107 6.58 -7.23 -30.59
N SER A 108 6.17 -8.41 -31.09
CA SER A 108 5.67 -8.54 -32.47
C SER A 108 4.37 -7.76 -32.74
N ILE A 109 3.55 -7.49 -31.71
CA ILE A 109 2.34 -6.67 -31.84
C ILE A 109 2.71 -5.19 -32.01
N VAL A 110 3.75 -4.73 -31.30
CA VAL A 110 4.28 -3.37 -31.47
C VAL A 110 4.71 -3.15 -32.93
N GLU A 111 5.36 -4.14 -33.55
CA GLU A 111 5.79 -4.09 -34.96
C GLU A 111 4.60 -3.94 -35.92
N ALA A 112 3.48 -4.63 -35.68
CA ALA A 112 2.27 -4.53 -36.51
C ALA A 112 1.61 -3.14 -36.46
N PHE A 113 1.66 -2.44 -35.32
CA PHE A 113 1.14 -1.07 -35.18
C PHE A 113 2.03 0.00 -35.83
N GLN A 114 3.31 -0.30 -36.08
CA GLN A 114 4.29 0.65 -36.61
C GLN A 114 4.28 0.76 -38.14
N ASN A 115 3.89 -0.30 -38.86
CA ASN A 115 3.86 -0.34 -40.33
C ASN A 115 2.75 0.53 -41.00
N GLN A 116 1.90 1.21 -40.22
CA GLN A 116 0.77 2.01 -40.72
C GLN A 116 1.07 3.51 -40.99
N ASP A 117 2.27 4.02 -40.66
CA ASP A 117 2.58 5.46 -40.82
C ASP A 117 3.32 5.75 -42.14
N THR A 118 2.59 5.81 -43.26
CA THR A 118 3.12 5.97 -44.64
C THR A 118 3.61 7.39 -44.99
N ARG A 119 3.95 8.25 -44.01
CA ARG A 119 4.28 9.67 -44.26
C ARG A 119 5.75 9.99 -44.54
N PHE A 120 6.60 9.01 -44.82
CA PHE A 120 8.06 9.20 -44.90
C PHE A 120 8.75 8.79 -46.22
N VAL A 121 8.03 8.77 -47.34
CA VAL A 121 8.67 8.59 -48.68
C VAL A 121 9.13 9.94 -49.30
N GLN A 122 8.88 11.10 -48.69
CA GLN A 122 9.16 12.41 -49.30
C GLN A 122 10.11 13.34 -48.51
N VAL A 123 11.06 12.80 -47.74
CA VAL A 123 12.14 13.61 -47.13
C VAL A 123 13.52 13.09 -47.53
N GLN A 124 13.70 12.77 -48.81
CA GLN A 124 15.03 12.50 -49.39
C GLN A 124 15.65 13.71 -50.11
N THR A 125 14.97 14.85 -50.18
CA THR A 125 15.47 15.99 -50.96
C THR A 125 15.21 17.30 -50.25
N ARG A 126 16.08 17.68 -49.32
CA ARG A 126 16.51 19.06 -49.09
C ARG A 126 17.67 19.10 -48.10
N SER A 127 18.81 18.57 -48.56
CA SER A 127 20.12 18.98 -48.07
C SER A 127 20.54 20.22 -48.86
N GLN A 128 20.61 21.37 -48.19
CA GLN A 128 21.58 22.41 -48.55
C GLN A 128 22.38 22.77 -47.29
N PRO A 129 23.72 22.84 -47.38
CA PRO A 129 24.56 23.15 -46.23
C PRO A 129 24.61 24.66 -46.01
N MET A 130 24.59 25.07 -44.74
CA MET A 130 25.04 26.41 -44.34
C MET A 130 26.37 26.29 -43.61
N ASP A 131 27.34 27.08 -44.09
CA ASP A 131 28.69 27.27 -43.55
C ASP A 131 28.66 27.75 -42.09
N ILE A 132 29.53 27.16 -41.26
CA ILE A 132 29.94 27.73 -39.97
C ILE A 132 31.46 27.77 -39.92
N ASP A 133 32.00 28.98 -39.98
CA ASP A 133 33.39 29.31 -39.69
C ASP A 133 33.56 29.51 -38.17
N GLN A 134 34.33 28.59 -37.56
CA GLN A 134 35.07 28.65 -36.27
C GLN A 134 34.32 28.59 -34.90
N PRO A 135 34.99 28.13 -33.81
CA PRO A 135 36.27 27.40 -33.69
C PRO A 135 36.09 25.96 -33.18
N ARG A 136 37.03 25.08 -33.57
CA ARG A 136 37.17 23.72 -33.04
C ARG A 136 37.39 23.75 -31.52
N LEU A 137 36.52 23.08 -30.77
CA LEU A 137 36.79 22.70 -29.38
C LEU A 137 37.98 21.71 -29.35
N GLU A 138 38.90 21.92 -28.41
CA GLU A 138 40.09 21.09 -28.21
C GLU A 138 39.74 19.68 -27.70
N PRO A 139 40.60 18.66 -27.90
CA PRO A 139 40.24 17.26 -27.70
C PRO A 139 40.30 16.88 -26.22
N GLY A 140 39.12 16.75 -25.61
CA GLY A 140 38.89 16.12 -24.31
C GLY A 140 37.42 16.32 -23.91
N ASP A 141 36.65 15.23 -23.87
CA ASP A 141 35.25 15.17 -23.40
C ASP A 141 34.16 15.80 -24.30
N GLY A 142 34.35 15.78 -25.62
CA GLY A 142 33.27 15.98 -26.59
C GLY A 142 32.49 14.68 -26.85
N ILE A 143 31.16 14.78 -26.98
CA ILE A 143 30.28 13.70 -27.46
C ILE A 143 30.92 13.08 -28.71
N ARG A 144 31.21 11.78 -28.67
CA ARG A 144 31.83 11.06 -29.79
C ARG A 144 30.83 10.97 -30.94
N VAL A 145 30.87 11.97 -31.83
CA VAL A 145 30.02 12.06 -33.03
C VAL A 145 30.05 10.77 -33.84
N ASP A 146 31.19 10.05 -33.87
CA ASP A 146 31.34 8.78 -34.60
C ASP A 146 30.65 7.57 -33.92
N GLU A 147 30.53 7.57 -32.58
CA GLU A 147 29.70 6.58 -31.85
C GLU A 147 28.21 6.92 -32.02
N LEU A 148 27.91 8.20 -32.16
CA LEU A 148 26.54 8.70 -32.27
C LEU A 148 25.98 8.66 -33.69
N GLU A 149 26.82 8.72 -34.73
CA GLU A 149 26.45 8.36 -36.11
C GLU A 149 26.23 6.85 -36.25
N LYS A 150 27.03 6.04 -35.53
CA LYS A 150 26.78 4.59 -35.38
C LYS A 150 25.49 4.32 -34.61
N GLU A 151 25.15 5.12 -33.61
CA GLU A 151 23.84 5.09 -32.96
C GLU A 151 22.72 5.65 -33.84
N LEU A 152 22.93 6.66 -34.68
CA LEU A 152 21.90 7.12 -35.61
C LEU A 152 21.58 6.00 -36.62
N ALA A 153 22.59 5.22 -37.01
CA ALA A 153 22.44 3.98 -37.77
C ALA A 153 21.84 2.85 -36.92
N ALA A 154 22.19 2.73 -35.64
CA ALA A 154 21.64 1.72 -34.71
C ALA A 154 20.22 2.04 -34.24
N ALA A 155 19.80 3.30 -34.20
CA ALA A 155 18.47 3.82 -33.90
C ALA A 155 17.59 3.73 -35.16
N ARG A 156 18.17 3.95 -36.35
CA ARG A 156 17.56 3.56 -37.63
C ARG A 156 17.36 2.04 -37.74
N ASN A 157 18.28 1.23 -37.21
CA ASN A 157 18.14 -0.23 -37.11
C ASN A 157 17.25 -0.67 -35.92
N ALA A 158 17.19 0.06 -34.81
CA ALA A 158 16.34 -0.23 -33.66
C ALA A 158 14.87 0.10 -33.97
N ARG A 159 14.62 1.06 -34.88
CA ARG A 159 13.33 1.24 -35.57
C ARG A 159 12.94 0.05 -36.47
N GLN A 160 13.89 -0.82 -36.81
CA GLN A 160 13.66 -2.05 -37.59
C GLN A 160 13.47 -3.29 -36.70
N PHE A 161 13.71 -3.19 -35.37
CA PHE A 161 13.68 -4.29 -34.40
C PHE A 161 12.93 -3.98 -33.09
N GLY A 162 12.08 -2.94 -33.06
CA GLY A 162 11.11 -2.68 -31.98
C GLY A 162 11.67 -2.62 -30.55
N GLY A 163 12.02 -1.42 -30.05
CA GLY A 163 12.44 -1.25 -28.65
C GLY A 163 11.77 -0.10 -27.89
N MET A 164 10.87 -0.44 -26.95
CA MET A 164 10.73 0.25 -25.66
C MET A 164 11.01 -0.81 -24.59
N TYR A 165 12.10 -0.63 -23.85
CA TYR A 165 12.41 -1.46 -22.70
C TYR A 165 12.05 -0.68 -21.44
N ALA A 166 11.38 -1.33 -20.50
CA ALA A 166 11.58 -0.98 -19.11
C ALA A 166 13.00 -1.40 -18.74
N VAL A 167 13.82 -0.43 -18.37
CA VAL A 167 15.23 -0.62 -18.05
C VAL A 167 15.43 -0.22 -16.60
N SER A 168 16.13 -1.03 -15.81
CA SER A 168 16.61 -0.61 -14.49
C SER A 168 17.46 0.65 -14.63
N PRO A 169 17.17 1.74 -13.90
CA PRO A 169 17.95 2.95 -14.03
C PRO A 169 19.38 2.73 -13.54
N LYS A 170 20.34 3.42 -14.14
CA LYS A 170 21.70 3.53 -13.61
C LYS A 170 21.69 4.48 -12.41
N TYR A 171 22.30 4.04 -11.31
CA TYR A 171 22.45 4.82 -10.08
C TYR A 171 23.82 5.53 -9.98
N ASP A 172 24.70 5.28 -10.93
CA ASP A 172 26.11 5.71 -10.94
C ASP A 172 26.46 6.53 -12.19
N CYS A 173 25.51 7.31 -12.70
CA CYS A 173 25.70 8.10 -13.92
C CYS A 173 26.72 9.25 -13.68
N PRO A 174 27.92 9.23 -14.30
CA PRO A 174 28.95 10.26 -14.07
C PRO A 174 28.58 11.63 -14.64
N HIS A 175 27.51 11.72 -15.43
CA HIS A 175 27.03 12.96 -16.04
C HIS A 175 26.06 13.75 -15.14
N ILE A 176 25.77 13.23 -13.94
CA ILE A 176 25.03 13.96 -12.90
C ILE A 176 26.02 14.90 -12.21
N LEU A 177 26.31 16.02 -12.86
CA LEU A 177 27.30 16.99 -12.38
C LEU A 177 26.63 18.07 -11.52
N PRO A 178 27.19 18.45 -10.35
CA PRO A 178 26.63 19.47 -9.44
C PRO A 178 26.28 20.82 -10.10
N GLU A 179 27.04 21.20 -11.12
CA GLU A 179 26.83 22.41 -11.94
C GLU A 179 25.51 22.42 -12.73
N TYR A 180 24.87 21.26 -12.91
CA TYR A 180 23.56 21.10 -13.52
C TYR A 180 22.39 21.26 -12.57
N PHE A 181 22.56 21.63 -11.31
CA PHE A 181 21.41 21.69 -10.39
C PHE A 181 20.97 23.13 -10.11
N ASP A 182 21.89 24.05 -9.82
CA ASP A 182 21.52 25.44 -9.52
C ASP A 182 20.93 26.21 -10.72
N SER A 183 21.47 26.01 -11.94
CA SER A 183 21.01 26.71 -13.15
C SER A 183 19.78 26.06 -13.81
N SER A 184 19.69 24.74 -13.72
CA SER A 184 18.65 23.90 -14.31
C SER A 184 17.31 23.99 -13.59
N LEU A 185 17.33 24.08 -12.25
CA LEU A 185 16.12 24.26 -11.43
C LEU A 185 15.41 25.56 -11.77
N GLU A 186 16.15 26.63 -12.03
CA GLU A 186 15.57 27.89 -12.47
C GLU A 186 14.95 27.79 -13.87
N ALA A 187 15.61 27.05 -14.77
CA ALA A 187 15.10 26.83 -16.12
C ALA A 187 13.78 26.03 -16.13
N ILE A 188 13.60 25.05 -15.23
CA ILE A 188 12.38 24.22 -15.15
C ILE A 188 11.24 24.81 -14.30
N LYS A 189 11.53 25.81 -13.44
CA LYS A 189 10.51 26.47 -12.62
C LYS A 189 9.42 27.16 -13.42
N HIS A 190 9.71 27.61 -14.64
CA HIS A 190 8.76 28.35 -15.48
C HIS A 190 7.99 27.49 -16.49
N ILE A 191 8.26 26.18 -16.53
CA ILE A 191 7.72 25.26 -17.54
C ILE A 191 6.47 24.55 -17.01
N GLU A 192 5.43 24.42 -17.81
CA GLU A 192 4.25 23.61 -17.46
C GLU A 192 4.38 22.18 -18.03
N ILE A 193 3.85 21.18 -17.31
CA ILE A 193 3.93 19.76 -17.72
C ILE A 193 3.19 19.50 -19.06
N THR A 194 2.34 20.43 -19.47
CA THR A 194 1.58 20.42 -20.72
C THR A 194 2.24 21.21 -21.85
N ASP A 195 3.44 21.77 -21.62
CA ASP A 195 4.09 22.61 -22.62
C ASP A 195 4.38 21.82 -23.91
N PRO A 196 4.08 22.40 -25.09
CA PRO A 196 4.32 21.74 -26.37
C PRO A 196 5.81 21.67 -26.70
N CYS A 197 6.18 20.73 -27.56
CA CYS A 197 7.50 20.70 -28.17
C CYS A 197 7.76 21.99 -28.93
N GLY A 198 8.87 22.67 -28.63
CA GLY A 198 9.24 23.93 -29.28
C GLY A 198 9.35 23.88 -30.80
N ASP A 199 9.65 22.70 -31.39
CA ASP A 199 9.86 22.56 -32.83
C ASP A 199 8.62 22.08 -33.58
N CYS A 200 7.86 21.16 -32.99
CA CYS A 200 6.78 20.47 -33.70
C CYS A 200 5.40 20.62 -33.07
N GLN A 201 5.30 21.35 -31.95
CA GLN A 201 4.06 21.65 -31.24
C GLN A 201 3.29 20.42 -30.74
N TYR A 202 3.93 19.24 -30.71
CA TYR A 202 3.37 18.04 -30.09
C TYR A 202 3.24 18.23 -28.57
N ILE A 203 2.18 17.70 -27.95
CA ILE A 203 1.84 17.90 -26.52
C ILE A 203 1.74 16.58 -25.71
N GLY A 204 2.03 15.45 -26.32
CA GLY A 204 1.94 14.13 -25.66
C GLY A 204 3.20 13.84 -24.84
N GLU A 205 4.00 12.90 -25.35
CA GLU A 205 5.29 12.54 -24.78
C GLU A 205 6.38 13.61 -25.00
N ASN A 206 6.31 14.67 -24.21
CA ASN A 206 7.32 15.74 -24.17
C ASN A 206 8.26 15.57 -23.00
N TRP A 207 9.49 15.99 -23.24
CA TRP A 207 10.60 15.89 -22.31
C TRP A 207 11.17 17.29 -22.12
N VAL A 208 11.74 17.55 -20.95
CA VAL A 208 12.46 18.79 -20.65
C VAL A 208 13.94 18.50 -20.50
N CYS A 209 14.78 19.30 -21.16
CA CYS A 209 16.21 19.28 -20.93
C CYS A 209 16.50 19.87 -19.54
N LEU A 210 17.17 19.12 -18.68
CA LEU A 210 17.49 19.62 -17.34
C LEU A 210 18.42 20.84 -17.41
N LYS A 211 19.43 20.82 -18.27
CA LYS A 211 20.44 21.89 -18.36
C LYS A 211 19.93 23.27 -18.81
N CYS A 212 18.92 23.33 -19.69
CA CYS A 212 18.48 24.60 -20.28
C CYS A 212 16.97 24.83 -20.29
N GLY A 213 16.17 23.89 -19.77
CA GLY A 213 14.72 24.01 -19.69
C GLY A 213 14.00 23.96 -21.05
N VAL A 214 14.67 23.61 -22.13
CA VAL A 214 13.98 23.50 -23.43
C VAL A 214 13.08 22.26 -23.42
N VAL A 215 11.82 22.44 -23.82
CA VAL A 215 10.85 21.35 -23.98
C VAL A 215 10.81 20.87 -25.42
N LYS A 216 11.06 19.59 -25.63
CA LYS A 216 10.97 18.94 -26.95
C LYS A 216 10.18 17.65 -26.85
N CYS A 217 9.63 17.21 -27.97
CA CYS A 217 9.05 15.88 -28.05
C CYS A 217 10.14 14.83 -27.89
N SER A 218 9.77 13.69 -27.33
CA SER A 218 10.69 12.64 -26.90
C SER A 218 11.62 12.17 -28.04
N ARG A 219 12.66 11.42 -27.65
CA ARG A 219 13.46 10.64 -28.60
C ARG A 219 12.64 9.61 -29.41
N TYR A 220 11.42 9.29 -28.99
CA TYR A 220 10.52 8.38 -29.70
C TYR A 220 9.51 9.12 -30.57
N ILE A 221 9.29 10.42 -30.31
CA ILE A 221 8.41 11.29 -31.08
C ILE A 221 9.24 12.35 -31.80
N LYS A 222 9.48 12.17 -33.10
CA LYS A 222 10.25 13.10 -33.97
C LYS A 222 11.66 13.49 -33.49
N GLU A 223 12.15 12.92 -32.38
CA GLU A 223 13.54 12.99 -31.93
C GLU A 223 14.08 14.37 -31.58
N HIS A 224 13.23 15.40 -31.43
CA HIS A 224 13.75 16.74 -31.17
C HIS A 224 14.51 16.87 -29.85
N MET A 225 14.17 16.09 -28.81
CA MET A 225 14.99 16.08 -27.59
C MET A 225 16.35 15.41 -27.80
N LEU A 226 16.40 14.35 -28.62
CA LEU A 226 17.65 13.71 -29.00
C LEU A 226 18.51 14.71 -29.80
N MET A 227 17.96 15.33 -30.85
CA MET A 227 18.68 16.34 -31.65
C MET A 227 19.19 17.49 -30.77
N HIS A 228 18.36 17.97 -29.84
CA HIS A 228 18.78 18.97 -28.87
C HIS A 228 20.00 18.52 -28.07
N ALA A 229 20.00 17.29 -27.54
CA ALA A 229 21.13 16.74 -26.80
C ALA A 229 22.41 16.69 -27.64
N LEU A 230 22.30 16.41 -28.94
CA LEU A 230 23.44 16.36 -29.87
C LEU A 230 24.00 17.73 -30.23
N GLU A 231 23.11 18.68 -30.52
CA GLU A 231 23.51 20.03 -30.96
C GLU A 231 24.11 20.85 -29.81
N THR A 232 23.69 20.57 -28.57
CA THR A 232 24.04 21.40 -27.40
C THR A 232 24.93 20.69 -26.38
N ALA A 233 25.18 19.39 -26.56
CA ALA A 233 25.80 18.52 -25.56
C ALA A 233 25.09 18.49 -24.20
N HIS A 234 23.77 18.74 -24.19
CA HIS A 234 22.94 18.62 -23.00
C HIS A 234 22.42 17.20 -22.85
N CYS A 235 23.05 16.40 -21.99
CA CYS A 235 22.81 14.97 -21.96
C CYS A 235 21.67 14.50 -21.03
N LEU A 236 21.14 15.35 -20.15
CA LEU A 236 20.11 14.95 -19.17
C LEU A 236 18.72 15.51 -19.50
N SER A 237 17.69 14.67 -19.39
CA SER A 237 16.30 15.08 -19.60
C SER A 237 15.33 14.38 -18.66
N LEU A 238 14.20 15.04 -18.37
CA LEU A 238 13.07 14.49 -17.61
C LEU A 238 11.85 14.34 -18.52
N SER A 239 11.16 13.21 -18.42
CA SER A 239 9.92 12.95 -19.15
C SER A 239 8.69 13.51 -18.41
N PHE A 240 7.81 14.21 -19.13
CA PHE A 240 6.56 14.69 -18.55
C PHE A 240 5.51 13.60 -18.37
N SER A 241 5.65 12.46 -19.05
CA SER A 241 4.64 11.38 -19.07
C SER A 241 4.71 10.48 -17.84
N ASP A 242 5.90 10.25 -17.31
CA ASP A 242 6.16 9.32 -16.19
C ASP A 242 7.16 9.88 -15.17
N LEU A 243 7.68 11.10 -15.37
CA LEU A 243 8.70 11.74 -14.52
C LEU A 243 10.02 10.96 -14.40
N SER A 244 10.28 10.08 -15.37
CA SER A 244 11.55 9.37 -15.47
C SER A 244 12.67 10.28 -16.00
N PHE A 245 13.91 9.99 -15.60
CA PHE A 245 15.10 10.70 -16.05
C PHE A 245 15.91 9.87 -17.05
N TRP A 246 16.40 10.51 -18.11
CA TRP A 246 17.23 9.87 -19.12
C TRP A 246 18.56 10.60 -19.29
N CYS A 247 19.63 9.82 -19.44
CA CYS A 247 20.95 10.31 -19.84
C CYS A 247 21.30 9.83 -21.25
N TYR A 248 21.44 10.77 -22.18
CA TYR A 248 21.82 10.52 -23.57
C TYR A 248 23.26 10.04 -23.73
N GLN A 249 24.16 10.36 -22.77
CA GLN A 249 25.56 9.93 -22.82
C GLN A 249 25.77 8.54 -22.18
N CYS A 250 24.91 8.16 -21.23
CA CYS A 250 24.93 6.82 -20.62
C CYS A 250 23.98 5.83 -21.31
N GLU A 251 23.18 6.33 -22.26
CA GLU A 251 22.11 5.61 -22.96
C GLU A 251 21.20 4.84 -22.00
N SER A 252 20.83 5.47 -20.89
CA SER A 252 20.09 4.79 -19.82
C SER A 252 19.14 5.73 -19.12
N TYR A 253 18.04 5.17 -18.61
CA TYR A 253 17.34 5.79 -17.49
C TYR A 253 18.31 5.91 -16.31
N ILE A 254 18.16 6.97 -15.54
CA ILE A 254 19.04 7.26 -14.40
C ILE A 254 18.20 7.59 -13.16
N ALA A 255 18.77 7.35 -11.99
CA ALA A 255 18.19 7.69 -10.70
C ALA A 255 19.30 8.15 -9.75
N SER A 256 19.12 9.30 -9.09
CA SER A 256 20.12 9.89 -8.20
C SER A 256 19.49 10.93 -7.29
N ASP A 257 20.00 11.07 -6.06
CA ASP A 257 19.43 12.00 -5.08
C ASP A 257 19.51 13.46 -5.54
N GLU A 258 20.51 13.79 -6.35
CA GLU A 258 20.72 15.11 -6.93
C GLU A 258 19.56 15.53 -7.86
N LEU A 259 18.82 14.56 -8.43
CA LEU A 259 17.70 14.82 -9.34
C LEU A 259 16.37 15.10 -8.61
N ASN A 260 16.32 14.93 -7.29
CA ASN A 260 15.09 15.02 -6.50
C ASN A 260 14.39 16.37 -6.60
N ASP A 261 15.14 17.47 -6.61
CA ASP A 261 14.55 18.80 -6.68
C ASP A 261 13.84 19.04 -8.03
N ALA A 262 14.43 18.57 -9.13
CA ALA A 262 13.81 18.65 -10.46
C ALA A 262 12.57 17.76 -10.55
N TYR A 263 12.62 16.56 -9.96
CA TYR A 263 11.47 15.67 -9.84
C TYR A 263 10.35 16.34 -9.05
N ASN A 264 10.64 16.88 -7.87
CA ASN A 264 9.65 17.47 -6.97
C ASN A 264 8.94 18.66 -7.62
N VAL A 265 9.66 19.53 -8.35
CA VAL A 265 9.07 20.65 -9.10
C VAL A 265 8.11 20.14 -10.17
N CYS A 266 8.49 19.13 -10.95
CA CYS A 266 7.65 18.59 -12.01
C CYS A 266 6.48 17.77 -11.47
N ALA A 267 6.68 17.03 -10.38
CA ALA A 267 5.66 16.28 -9.67
C ALA A 267 4.61 17.20 -9.04
N GLU A 268 5.01 18.32 -8.43
CA GLU A 268 4.09 19.33 -7.91
C GLU A 268 3.21 19.92 -9.03
N LYS A 269 3.77 20.18 -10.20
CA LYS A 269 3.02 20.71 -11.35
C LYS A 269 2.08 19.66 -11.95
N LYS A 270 2.54 18.41 -12.03
CA LYS A 270 1.78 17.31 -12.63
C LYS A 270 0.65 16.79 -11.75
N PHE A 271 0.90 16.68 -10.45
CA PHE A 271 -0.02 16.06 -9.48
C PHE A 271 -0.67 17.09 -8.53
N GLY A 272 -0.32 18.38 -8.65
CA GLY A 272 -0.60 19.39 -7.64
C GLY A 272 0.38 19.29 -6.46
N LYS A 273 0.32 20.22 -5.49
CA LYS A 273 1.12 20.17 -4.25
C LYS A 273 0.90 18.85 -3.50
N VAL A 274 1.71 17.83 -3.81
CA VAL A 274 1.92 16.67 -2.97
C VAL A 274 2.83 17.14 -1.85
N ASN A 275 2.21 17.70 -0.83
CA ASN A 275 2.92 18.30 0.28
C ASN A 275 3.34 17.17 1.23
N THR A 276 4.49 16.57 0.96
CA THR A 276 5.10 15.48 1.74
C THR A 276 5.60 15.92 3.12
N ASN A 277 5.39 17.19 3.53
CA ASN A 277 6.01 17.72 4.76
C ASN A 277 5.12 18.50 5.74
N THR A 278 3.79 18.30 5.80
CA THR A 278 3.04 18.56 7.05
C THR A 278 1.76 17.75 7.14
N SER A 279 1.75 16.78 8.04
CA SER A 279 0.62 15.87 8.29
C SER A 279 -0.39 16.42 9.31
N ALA A 280 0.00 17.47 10.06
CA ALA A 280 -0.88 18.22 10.96
C ALA A 280 -1.83 19.17 10.22
N HIS A 281 -2.95 19.52 10.86
CA HIS A 281 -3.85 20.58 10.38
C HIS A 281 -3.10 21.91 10.32
N ARG A 282 -3.26 22.66 9.22
CA ARG A 282 -2.48 23.87 8.94
C ARG A 282 -3.10 25.12 9.50
N THR A 283 -4.40 25.08 9.76
CA THR A 283 -5.16 26.22 10.27
C THR A 283 -5.88 25.83 11.56
N GLU A 284 -6.07 26.80 12.46
CA GLU A 284 -6.87 26.59 13.68
C GLU A 284 -8.33 26.23 13.35
N GLU A 285 -8.84 26.66 12.18
CA GLU A 285 -10.17 26.29 11.70
C GLU A 285 -10.28 24.79 11.36
N GLU A 286 -9.22 24.17 10.84
CA GLU A 286 -9.18 22.72 10.59
C GLU A 286 -9.09 21.91 11.89
N LYS A 287 -8.51 22.49 12.94
CA LYS A 287 -8.40 21.87 14.26
C LYS A 287 -9.68 21.98 15.08
N LYS A 288 -10.56 22.93 14.74
CA LYS A 288 -11.77 23.25 15.46
C LYS A 288 -12.71 22.03 15.53
N GLU A 289 -13.13 21.74 16.75
CA GLU A 289 -14.10 20.69 17.04
C GLU A 289 -15.52 21.27 17.04
N TYR A 290 -16.45 20.49 16.53
CA TYR A 290 -17.86 20.80 16.40
C TYR A 290 -18.67 19.80 17.21
N PHE A 291 -19.83 20.23 17.69
CA PHE A 291 -20.75 19.41 18.47
C PHE A 291 -22.18 19.71 18.02
N ASP A 292 -22.90 18.70 17.56
CA ASP A 292 -24.34 18.80 17.32
C ASP A 292 -25.08 19.05 18.65
N SER A 293 -26.19 19.79 18.60
CA SER A 293 -27.05 19.90 19.79
C SER A 293 -27.63 18.54 20.16
N PRO A 294 -28.02 18.29 21.42
CA PRO A 294 -28.63 17.02 21.81
C PRO A 294 -29.81 16.62 20.91
N GLU A 295 -30.71 17.54 20.58
CA GLU A 295 -31.88 17.27 19.74
C GLU A 295 -31.48 16.91 18.30
N GLU A 296 -30.50 17.63 17.74
CA GLU A 296 -30.00 17.38 16.39
C GLU A 296 -29.25 16.05 16.33
N LEU A 297 -28.48 15.71 17.37
CA LEU A 297 -27.78 14.44 17.49
C LEU A 297 -28.77 13.27 17.50
N GLU A 298 -29.81 13.31 18.34
CA GLU A 298 -30.85 12.27 18.37
C GLU A 298 -31.49 12.10 16.99
N ARG A 299 -31.87 13.21 16.34
CA ARG A 299 -32.48 13.18 15.00
C ARG A 299 -31.56 12.55 13.96
N LYS A 300 -30.26 12.88 13.96
CA LYS A 300 -29.30 12.29 13.02
C LYS A 300 -29.06 10.80 13.30
N ILE A 301 -29.09 10.38 14.57
CA ILE A 301 -28.94 8.97 14.94
C ILE A 301 -30.16 8.15 14.51
N ASP A 302 -31.37 8.69 14.61
CA ASP A 302 -32.57 8.03 14.09
C ASP A 302 -32.47 7.79 12.57
N ILE A 303 -31.97 8.79 11.83
CA ILE A 303 -31.71 8.68 10.38
C ILE A 303 -30.65 7.61 10.09
N LEU A 304 -29.53 7.62 10.82
CA LEU A 304 -28.46 6.62 10.66
C LEU A 304 -28.98 5.20 10.93
N ALA A 305 -29.74 5.01 12.02
CA ALA A 305 -30.34 3.73 12.36
C ALA A 305 -31.32 3.26 11.28
N GLN A 306 -32.12 4.16 10.71
CA GLN A 306 -32.99 3.84 9.58
C GLN A 306 -32.17 3.39 8.36
N TRP A 307 -31.14 4.15 7.97
CA TRP A 307 -30.33 3.82 6.80
C TRP A 307 -29.57 2.51 6.96
N ILE A 308 -29.09 2.17 8.16
CA ILE A 308 -28.47 0.88 8.42
C ILE A 308 -29.49 -0.26 8.27
N ARG A 309 -30.73 -0.10 8.73
CA ARG A 309 -31.77 -1.13 8.54
C ARG A 309 -32.19 -1.32 7.09
N GLU A 310 -32.12 -0.26 6.28
CA GLU A 310 -32.44 -0.29 4.84
C GLU A 310 -31.28 -0.79 3.97
N SER A 311 -30.05 -0.72 4.47
CA SER A 311 -28.84 -1.05 3.73
C SER A 311 -28.73 -2.56 3.50
N SER A 312 -28.47 -2.93 2.24
CA SER A 312 -28.16 -4.32 1.88
C SER A 312 -26.67 -4.61 2.09
N HIS A 313 -25.81 -3.60 1.92
CA HIS A 313 -24.38 -3.74 2.06
C HIS A 313 -23.77 -2.54 2.79
N PHE A 314 -23.79 -2.64 4.12
CA PHE A 314 -23.23 -1.65 5.04
C PHE A 314 -21.76 -1.92 5.31
N MET A 315 -20.89 -0.92 5.10
CA MET A 315 -19.49 -0.95 5.48
C MET A 315 -19.11 0.19 6.44
N ALA A 316 -18.04 -0.01 7.19
CA ALA A 316 -17.44 1.03 8.03
C ALA A 316 -16.05 1.42 7.51
N PHE A 317 -15.70 2.70 7.64
CA PHE A 317 -14.36 3.22 7.41
C PHE A 317 -13.86 3.92 8.67
N THR A 318 -12.79 3.43 9.29
CA THR A 318 -12.37 3.92 10.62
C THR A 318 -10.99 4.58 10.62
N GLY A 319 -10.86 5.66 11.40
CA GLY A 319 -9.58 6.31 11.70
C GLY A 319 -9.30 6.40 13.19
N ALA A 320 -8.21 7.08 13.57
CA ALA A 320 -7.67 7.03 14.93
C ALA A 320 -8.64 7.53 16.00
N GLY A 321 -9.65 8.33 15.63
CA GLY A 321 -10.68 8.83 16.53
C GLY A 321 -11.47 7.74 17.24
N VAL A 322 -11.66 6.55 16.63
CA VAL A 322 -12.39 5.43 17.28
C VAL A 322 -11.62 4.81 18.45
N SER A 323 -10.31 5.06 18.54
CA SER A 323 -9.41 4.53 19.58
C SER A 323 -9.08 5.56 20.67
N THR A 324 -9.56 6.80 20.57
CA THR A 324 -9.20 7.86 21.54
C THR A 324 -9.72 7.62 22.95
N SER A 325 -10.88 6.98 23.10
CA SER A 325 -11.43 6.65 24.43
C SER A 325 -10.71 5.48 25.11
N SER A 326 -9.92 4.68 24.38
CA SER A 326 -9.03 3.66 24.98
C SER A 326 -7.70 4.25 25.47
N GLY A 327 -7.48 5.56 25.28
CA GLY A 327 -6.25 6.25 25.70
C GLY A 327 -5.17 6.30 24.62
N ILE A 328 -5.46 5.90 23.38
CA ILE A 328 -4.56 6.07 22.24
C ILE A 328 -4.83 7.43 21.59
N PRO A 329 -3.87 8.39 21.57
CA PRO A 329 -4.09 9.68 20.93
C PRO A 329 -4.31 9.53 19.42
N ASP A 330 -5.13 10.40 18.85
CA ASP A 330 -5.24 10.53 17.39
C ASP A 330 -3.97 11.17 16.78
N TYR A 331 -4.02 11.53 15.50
CA TYR A 331 -2.90 12.19 14.83
C TYR A 331 -2.99 13.72 14.80
N ARG A 332 -4.20 14.30 14.67
CA ARG A 332 -4.38 15.68 14.22
C ARG A 332 -5.16 16.58 15.18
N SER A 333 -5.68 16.06 16.29
CA SER A 333 -6.40 16.90 17.26
C SER A 333 -5.50 17.99 17.83
N GLY A 334 -6.05 19.21 17.93
CA GLY A 334 -5.33 20.38 18.42
C GLY A 334 -5.06 20.34 19.94
N TYR A 335 -4.27 21.29 20.45
CA TYR A 335 -4.02 21.41 21.90
C TYR A 335 -5.26 21.70 22.74
N GLY A 336 -6.29 22.32 22.14
CA GLY A 336 -7.57 22.64 22.78
C GLY A 336 -8.61 21.51 22.75
N THR A 337 -8.25 20.32 22.27
CA THR A 337 -9.18 19.18 22.08
C THR A 337 -9.91 18.79 23.35
N VAL A 338 -11.15 18.31 23.20
CA VAL A 338 -11.92 17.69 24.30
C VAL A 338 -11.41 16.30 24.67
N LEU A 339 -10.58 15.67 23.83
CA LEU A 339 -10.10 14.31 24.05
C LEU A 339 -9.18 14.22 25.27
N GLN A 340 -9.41 13.22 26.12
CA GLN A 340 -8.59 12.98 27.33
C GLN A 340 -7.13 12.61 26.99
N THR A 341 -6.88 12.12 25.78
CA THR A 341 -5.54 11.80 25.27
C THR A 341 -4.69 13.06 25.01
N GLY A 342 -5.33 14.23 24.94
CA GLY A 342 -4.73 15.50 24.55
C GLY A 342 -4.42 15.57 23.04
N PRO A 343 -3.52 16.48 22.62
CA PRO A 343 -3.26 16.74 21.22
C PRO A 343 -2.74 15.49 20.50
N GLY A 344 -3.12 15.40 19.24
CA GLY A 344 -2.73 14.32 18.35
C GLY A 344 -1.23 14.21 18.17
N ALA A 345 -0.77 13.04 17.74
CA ALA A 345 0.65 12.72 17.61
C ALA A 345 1.41 13.70 16.71
N TRP A 346 0.83 14.08 15.56
CA TRP A 346 1.47 15.00 14.62
C TRP A 346 1.36 16.46 15.05
N GLU A 347 0.25 16.84 15.68
CA GLU A 347 0.12 18.16 16.30
C GLU A 347 1.20 18.36 17.38
N ARG A 348 1.36 17.36 18.26
CA ARG A 348 2.39 17.39 19.30
C ARG A 348 3.80 17.45 18.71
N LYS A 349 4.06 16.72 17.62
CA LYS A 349 5.34 16.75 16.91
C LYS A 349 5.59 18.13 16.28
N ALA A 350 4.59 18.73 15.65
CA ALA A 350 4.67 20.07 15.05
C ALA A 350 4.93 21.17 16.09
N HIS A 351 4.52 20.97 17.34
CA HIS A 351 4.77 21.87 18.46
C HIS A 351 5.95 21.43 19.34
N ASN A 352 6.94 20.71 18.79
CA ASN A 352 8.17 20.28 19.47
C ASN A 352 7.92 19.57 20.80
N GLY A 353 6.86 18.77 20.89
CA GLY A 353 6.55 18.02 22.11
C GLY A 353 6.00 18.89 23.25
N LYS A 354 5.55 20.13 22.98
CA LYS A 354 4.98 21.02 23.99
C LYS A 354 3.94 20.26 24.84
N LYS A 355 4.04 20.38 26.16
CA LYS A 355 3.10 19.71 27.06
C LYS A 355 1.71 20.36 26.93
N PRO A 356 0.63 19.56 26.86
CA PRO A 356 -0.73 20.09 26.94
C PRO A 356 -0.97 20.73 28.31
N GLU A 357 -1.82 21.75 28.35
CA GLU A 357 -2.16 22.47 29.58
C GLU A 357 -3.04 21.62 30.51
N LYS A 358 -3.92 20.79 29.94
CA LYS A 358 -4.76 19.85 30.68
C LYS A 358 -4.03 18.50 30.88
N PRO A 359 -4.21 17.83 32.03
CA PRO A 359 -3.69 16.48 32.24
C PRO A 359 -4.24 15.51 31.19
N THR A 360 -3.35 14.70 30.60
CA THR A 360 -3.75 13.70 29.60
C THR A 360 -3.76 12.30 30.18
N LYS A 361 -4.75 11.48 29.80
CA LYS A 361 -4.77 10.05 30.05
C LYS A 361 -4.37 9.31 28.79
N ARG A 362 -3.25 8.59 28.84
CA ARG A 362 -2.75 7.78 27.73
C ARG A 362 -2.45 6.38 28.22
N VAL A 363 -2.71 5.41 27.37
CA VAL A 363 -2.45 3.99 27.61
C VAL A 363 -1.45 3.51 26.58
N ALA A 364 -0.56 2.60 26.98
CA ALA A 364 0.33 1.93 26.05
C ALA A 364 -0.52 1.07 25.10
N MET A 365 -0.19 1.05 23.81
CA MET A 365 -1.04 0.43 22.77
C MET A 365 -1.30 -1.06 23.05
N GLU A 366 -0.31 -1.76 23.62
CA GLU A 366 -0.40 -3.18 24.00
C GLU A 366 -1.44 -3.42 25.10
N LYS A 367 -1.67 -2.42 25.95
CA LYS A 367 -2.61 -2.47 27.09
C LYS A 367 -3.97 -1.83 26.77
N ALA A 368 -4.14 -1.28 25.57
CA ALA A 368 -5.39 -0.63 25.20
C ALA A 368 -6.50 -1.69 25.04
N ILE A 369 -7.68 -1.36 25.58
CA ILE A 369 -8.87 -2.21 25.49
C ILE A 369 -9.76 -1.68 24.35
N PRO A 370 -10.31 -2.55 23.47
CA PRO A 370 -11.32 -2.19 22.49
C PRO A 370 -12.40 -1.25 23.04
N THR A 371 -12.65 -0.14 22.33
CA THR A 371 -13.65 0.84 22.76
C THR A 371 -15.07 0.33 22.54
N LEU A 372 -16.06 1.03 23.11
CA LEU A 372 -17.48 0.75 22.86
C LEU A 372 -17.78 0.75 21.35
N THR A 373 -17.16 1.66 20.60
CA THR A 373 -17.25 1.69 19.12
C THR A 373 -16.74 0.40 18.47
N HIS A 374 -15.56 -0.12 18.87
CA HIS A 374 -15.02 -1.37 18.34
C HIS A 374 -15.97 -2.55 18.64
N MET A 375 -16.43 -2.66 19.89
CA MET A 375 -17.33 -3.74 20.29
C MET A 375 -18.72 -3.65 19.62
N SER A 376 -19.16 -2.44 19.28
CA SER A 376 -20.38 -2.25 18.49
C SER A 376 -20.22 -2.79 17.06
N PHE A 377 -19.06 -2.58 16.43
CA PHE A 377 -18.78 -3.17 15.12
C PHE A 377 -18.74 -4.69 15.16
N VAL A 378 -18.17 -5.28 16.23
CA VAL A 378 -18.19 -6.74 16.45
C VAL A 378 -19.64 -7.24 16.49
N LYS A 379 -20.51 -6.59 17.28
CA LYS A 379 -21.92 -6.99 17.36
C LYS A 379 -22.65 -6.84 16.03
N LEU A 380 -22.47 -5.70 15.34
CA LEU A 380 -23.10 -5.46 14.04
C LEU A 380 -22.65 -6.50 12.99
N MET A 381 -21.40 -6.95 13.05
CA MET A 381 -20.89 -7.97 12.15
C MET A 381 -21.43 -9.37 12.51
N GLN A 382 -21.55 -9.70 13.80
CA GLN A 382 -22.17 -10.94 14.27
C GLN A 382 -23.65 -11.05 13.87
N GLU A 383 -24.39 -9.94 13.89
CA GLU A 383 -25.77 -9.87 13.40
C GLU A 383 -25.86 -9.84 11.86
N GLY A 384 -24.72 -9.88 11.16
CA GLY A 384 -24.65 -9.82 9.71
C GLY A 384 -25.06 -8.47 9.13
N VAL A 385 -25.17 -7.42 9.93
CA VAL A 385 -25.52 -6.05 9.50
C VAL A 385 -24.31 -5.38 8.85
N LEU A 386 -23.16 -5.37 9.55
CA LEU A 386 -21.90 -4.84 9.04
C LEU A 386 -21.18 -5.90 8.19
N LYS A 387 -20.82 -5.56 6.95
CA LYS A 387 -20.21 -6.49 6.00
C LYS A 387 -18.68 -6.39 5.96
N TYR A 388 -18.15 -5.18 6.13
CA TYR A 388 -16.73 -4.93 6.01
C TYR A 388 -16.28 -3.70 6.80
N VAL A 389 -15.06 -3.74 7.34
CA VAL A 389 -14.40 -2.61 7.97
C VAL A 389 -13.11 -2.29 7.22
N ALA A 390 -13.00 -1.09 6.67
CA ALA A 390 -11.74 -0.55 6.14
C ALA A 390 -11.12 0.40 7.18
N SER A 391 -9.96 0.04 7.73
CA SER A 391 -9.33 0.78 8.82
C SER A 391 -8.01 1.43 8.40
N GLN A 392 -7.82 2.68 8.80
CA GLN A 392 -6.54 3.39 8.70
C GLN A 392 -5.66 3.21 9.95
N ASN A 393 -6.19 2.56 10.99
CA ASN A 393 -5.52 2.44 12.28
C ASN A 393 -4.52 1.30 12.25
N THR A 394 -3.38 1.52 12.89
CA THR A 394 -2.31 0.52 13.05
C THR A 394 -2.29 -0.11 14.45
N ASP A 395 -3.26 0.24 15.30
CA ASP A 395 -3.34 -0.21 16.71
C ASP A 395 -3.76 -1.67 16.91
N GLY A 396 -4.22 -2.33 15.84
CA GLY A 396 -4.69 -3.72 15.83
C GLY A 396 -5.98 -3.96 16.63
N MET A 397 -6.69 -2.91 17.07
CA MET A 397 -7.84 -3.04 17.97
C MET A 397 -9.03 -3.75 17.32
N HIS A 398 -9.23 -3.63 16.00
CA HIS A 398 -10.28 -4.36 15.29
C HIS A 398 -10.05 -5.88 15.35
N ARG A 399 -8.85 -6.37 14.99
CA ARG A 399 -8.51 -7.80 15.12
C ARG A 399 -8.62 -8.26 16.58
N LYS A 400 -8.07 -7.49 17.53
CA LYS A 400 -8.17 -7.81 18.97
C LYS A 400 -9.61 -7.90 19.47
N SER A 401 -10.51 -7.03 18.99
CA SER A 401 -11.93 -7.02 19.38
C SER A 401 -12.70 -8.26 18.89
N GLY A 402 -12.17 -8.98 17.89
CA GLY A 402 -12.78 -10.17 17.31
C GLY A 402 -13.40 -9.95 15.92
N ILE A 403 -13.08 -8.85 15.24
CA ILE A 403 -13.41 -8.70 13.81
C ILE A 403 -12.58 -9.72 13.01
N PRO A 404 -13.21 -10.59 12.20
CA PRO A 404 -12.51 -11.56 11.38
C PRO A 404 -11.60 -10.88 10.34
N PRO A 405 -10.35 -11.35 10.14
CA PRO A 405 -9.42 -10.75 9.18
C PRO A 405 -9.97 -10.68 7.75
N GLU A 406 -10.80 -11.64 7.34
CA GLU A 406 -11.43 -11.67 6.03
C GLU A 406 -12.48 -10.56 5.82
N ASN A 407 -13.00 -9.95 6.89
CA ASN A 407 -13.94 -8.82 6.86
C ASN A 407 -13.28 -7.48 7.24
N LEU A 408 -11.93 -7.44 7.30
CA LEU A 408 -11.16 -6.28 7.72
C LEU A 408 -10.08 -5.92 6.69
N GLY A 409 -9.97 -4.64 6.35
CA GLY A 409 -8.85 -4.09 5.60
C GLY A 409 -8.00 -3.17 6.46
N GLU A 410 -6.82 -3.63 6.90
CA GLU A 410 -5.84 -2.83 7.66
C GLU A 410 -4.94 -2.03 6.70
N LEU A 411 -5.46 -0.91 6.19
CA LEU A 411 -4.89 -0.17 5.04
C LEU A 411 -3.47 0.36 5.28
N HIS A 412 -3.11 0.67 6.52
CA HIS A 412 -1.80 1.20 6.89
C HIS A 412 -0.97 0.20 7.71
N GLY A 413 -1.38 -1.08 7.70
CA GLY A 413 -0.75 -2.14 8.47
C GLY A 413 -1.24 -2.23 9.91
N ASN A 414 -0.58 -3.12 10.66
CA ASN A 414 -0.89 -3.40 12.05
C ASN A 414 0.42 -3.57 12.84
N THR A 415 0.56 -2.83 13.94
CA THR A 415 1.77 -2.81 14.77
C THR A 415 2.12 -4.15 15.40
N ASN A 416 1.15 -5.07 15.46
CA ASN A 416 1.27 -6.40 16.02
C ASN A 416 1.46 -7.49 14.95
N LEU A 417 1.43 -7.14 13.66
CA LEU A 417 1.45 -8.10 12.55
C LEU A 417 2.77 -8.05 11.78
N GLU A 418 3.39 -9.20 11.62
CA GLU A 418 4.50 -9.42 10.68
C GLU A 418 4.18 -10.55 9.69
N VAL A 419 4.75 -10.48 8.50
CA VAL A 419 4.44 -11.37 7.38
C VAL A 419 5.73 -11.90 6.78
N CYS A 420 5.76 -13.19 6.44
CA CYS A 420 6.93 -13.77 5.77
C CYS A 420 7.06 -13.23 4.32
N ASN A 421 8.24 -12.72 3.97
CA ASN A 421 8.51 -12.20 2.63
C ASN A 421 8.56 -13.27 1.51
N ARG A 422 8.59 -14.57 1.88
CA ARG A 422 8.68 -15.68 0.93
C ARG A 422 7.38 -16.46 0.77
N CYS A 423 6.75 -16.87 1.88
CA CYS A 423 5.52 -17.68 1.84
C CYS A 423 4.26 -16.89 2.22
N HIS A 424 4.38 -15.62 2.58
CA HIS A 424 3.27 -14.73 2.96
C HIS A 424 2.45 -15.16 4.17
N LYS A 425 2.93 -16.14 4.95
CA LYS A 425 2.32 -16.55 6.22
C LYS A 425 2.34 -15.38 7.21
N GLU A 426 1.20 -15.12 7.83
CA GLU A 426 1.01 -14.08 8.85
C GLU A 426 1.44 -14.57 10.24
N TYR A 427 1.95 -13.65 11.06
CA TYR A 427 2.28 -13.87 12.45
C TYR A 427 1.75 -12.70 13.28
N MET A 428 0.72 -12.96 14.07
CA MET A 428 0.23 -11.98 15.02
C MET A 428 1.05 -12.08 16.32
N ARG A 429 1.42 -10.94 16.89
CA ARG A 429 2.15 -10.88 18.17
C ARG A 429 1.32 -10.10 19.18
N ASP A 430 1.44 -10.46 20.45
CA ASP A 430 0.79 -9.65 21.50
C ASP A 430 1.51 -8.32 21.77
N TYR A 431 2.69 -8.15 21.20
CA TYR A 431 3.58 -7.00 21.35
C TYR A 431 3.88 -6.37 19.98
N GLY A 432 4.43 -5.15 19.97
CA GLY A 432 4.81 -4.46 18.74
C GLY A 432 5.96 -5.17 18.00
N VAL A 433 5.77 -5.51 16.73
CA VAL A 433 6.74 -6.31 15.94
C VAL A 433 7.94 -5.51 15.43
N ARG A 434 7.78 -4.19 15.30
CA ARG A 434 8.84 -3.33 14.76
C ARG A 434 9.96 -3.17 15.78
N SER A 435 11.10 -3.77 15.48
CA SER A 435 12.34 -3.69 16.28
C SER A 435 13.32 -2.64 15.74
N ASN A 436 13.18 -2.26 14.46
CA ASN A 436 14.08 -1.34 13.77
C ASN A 436 13.57 0.12 13.84
N PRO A 437 14.37 1.08 14.36
CA PRO A 437 13.99 2.49 14.40
C PRO A 437 14.13 3.21 13.05
N PHE A 438 14.79 2.62 12.05
CA PHE A 438 14.95 3.20 10.73
C PHE A 438 13.66 3.07 9.91
N VAL A 439 13.34 4.16 9.20
CA VAL A 439 12.16 4.26 8.32
C VAL A 439 12.45 3.43 7.06
N ASN A 440 11.46 2.66 6.56
CA ASN A 440 11.55 1.76 5.39
C ASN A 440 12.39 0.48 5.53
N GLN A 441 12.90 0.16 6.74
CA GLN A 441 13.42 -1.17 7.04
C GLN A 441 12.35 -1.94 7.81
N HIS A 442 11.80 -2.98 7.17
CA HIS A 442 10.65 -3.72 7.70
C HIS A 442 11.05 -5.04 8.36
N GLU A 443 12.30 -5.49 8.21
CA GLU A 443 12.78 -6.72 8.82
C GLU A 443 12.64 -6.63 10.34
N THR A 444 11.90 -7.58 10.92
CA THR A 444 11.71 -7.65 12.37
C THR A 444 12.88 -8.35 13.07
N GLY A 445 13.74 -9.01 12.28
CA GLY A 445 14.82 -9.88 12.74
C GLY A 445 14.36 -11.32 13.05
N GLN A 446 13.06 -11.61 12.90
CA GLN A 446 12.49 -12.94 13.09
C GLN A 446 12.42 -13.70 11.76
N LYS A 447 12.34 -15.04 11.84
CA LYS A 447 12.28 -15.93 10.67
C LYS A 447 10.98 -16.74 10.68
N CYS A 448 10.52 -17.07 9.47
CA CYS A 448 9.40 -17.96 9.25
C CYS A 448 9.63 -19.33 9.91
N ASP A 449 8.63 -19.84 10.63
CA ASP A 449 8.69 -21.12 11.33
C ASP A 449 8.45 -22.33 10.41
N ASP A 450 8.05 -22.10 9.16
CA ASP A 450 7.89 -23.14 8.14
C ASP A 450 9.27 -23.71 7.76
N PRO A 451 9.52 -25.01 8.02
CA PRO A 451 10.78 -25.67 7.70
C PRO A 451 11.21 -25.60 6.23
N TYR A 452 10.25 -25.41 5.31
CA TYR A 452 10.51 -25.30 3.87
C TYR A 452 10.69 -23.86 3.39
N CYS A 453 10.47 -22.88 4.27
CA CYS A 453 10.54 -21.46 3.94
C CYS A 453 11.75 -20.76 4.57
N GLY A 454 11.77 -20.64 5.91
CA GLY A 454 12.81 -19.91 6.64
C GLY A 454 13.04 -18.45 6.21
N GLY A 455 12.07 -17.82 5.52
CA GLY A 455 12.15 -16.44 5.06
C GLY A 455 12.15 -15.41 6.18
N ASP A 456 12.52 -14.17 5.86
CA ASP A 456 12.48 -13.05 6.80
C ASP A 456 11.04 -12.63 7.07
N LEU A 457 10.75 -12.29 8.33
CA LEU A 457 9.49 -11.68 8.72
C LEU A 457 9.62 -10.15 8.62
N LEU A 458 8.62 -9.54 7.97
CA LEU A 458 8.53 -8.10 7.74
C LEU A 458 7.33 -7.53 8.50
N ASP A 459 7.48 -6.40 9.18
CA ASP A 459 6.32 -5.69 9.73
C ASP A 459 5.45 -5.07 8.62
N THR A 460 4.18 -4.83 8.94
CA THR A 460 3.20 -4.36 7.94
C THR A 460 2.97 -2.85 7.94
N ILE A 461 3.66 -2.08 8.79
CA ILE A 461 3.42 -0.65 8.95
C ILE A 461 3.85 0.11 7.70
N ILE A 462 2.93 0.91 7.17
CA ILE A 462 3.18 1.77 6.02
C ILE A 462 3.76 3.11 6.48
N ASN A 463 4.98 3.42 6.04
CA ASN A 463 5.63 4.70 6.25
C ASN A 463 5.20 5.74 5.19
N PHE A 464 5.52 7.01 5.44
CA PHE A 464 5.28 8.05 4.45
C PHE A 464 6.14 7.83 3.21
N GLY A 465 5.50 7.86 2.04
CA GLY A 465 6.15 7.62 0.75
C GLY A 465 6.08 6.17 0.29
N GLU A 466 5.66 5.24 1.17
CA GLU A 466 5.42 3.85 0.79
C GLU A 466 4.04 3.66 0.18
N ASN A 467 3.93 2.66 -0.70
CA ASN A 467 2.65 2.23 -1.24
C ASN A 467 1.87 1.43 -0.21
N LEU A 468 0.56 1.60 -0.19
CA LEU A 468 -0.34 0.73 0.58
C LEU A 468 -0.29 -0.68 -0.02
N ASN A 469 -0.55 -1.70 0.81
CA ASN A 469 -0.70 -3.06 0.32
C ASN A 469 -1.85 -3.14 -0.69
N GLN A 470 -1.51 -3.50 -1.93
CA GLN A 470 -2.43 -3.45 -3.04
C GLN A 470 -3.61 -4.41 -2.89
N ASN A 471 -3.38 -5.65 -2.46
CA ASN A 471 -4.45 -6.63 -2.26
C ASN A 471 -5.47 -6.16 -1.22
N ILE A 472 -4.99 -5.58 -0.11
CA ILE A 472 -5.86 -5.03 0.95
C ILE A 472 -6.64 -3.82 0.41
N LEU A 473 -5.97 -2.93 -0.33
CA LEU A 473 -6.56 -1.73 -0.90
C LEU A 473 -7.63 -2.07 -1.94
N GLU A 474 -7.34 -2.97 -2.87
CA GLU A 474 -8.27 -3.45 -3.91
C GLU A 474 -9.49 -4.11 -3.30
N LYS A 475 -9.30 -5.00 -2.32
CA LYS A 475 -10.42 -5.61 -1.59
C LYS A 475 -11.30 -4.56 -0.91
N ALA A 476 -10.69 -3.53 -0.30
CA ALA A 476 -11.46 -2.45 0.32
C ALA A 476 -12.24 -1.62 -0.72
N PHE A 477 -11.67 -1.36 -1.90
CA PHE A 477 -12.40 -0.72 -3.01
C PHE A 477 -13.49 -1.61 -3.59
N GLN A 478 -13.26 -2.93 -3.69
CA GLN A 478 -14.26 -3.89 -4.11
C GLN A 478 -15.47 -3.86 -3.16
N MET A 479 -15.23 -3.92 -1.84
CA MET A 479 -16.29 -3.83 -0.84
C MET A 479 -17.01 -2.48 -0.92
N ALA A 480 -16.28 -1.37 -1.12
CA ALA A 480 -16.89 -0.07 -1.34
C ALA A 480 -17.75 -0.02 -2.62
N SER A 481 -17.31 -0.66 -3.71
CA SER A 481 -18.04 -0.66 -4.99
C SER A 481 -19.39 -1.39 -4.94
N ILE A 482 -19.59 -2.28 -3.98
CA ILE A 482 -20.87 -2.98 -3.76
C ILE A 482 -21.65 -2.43 -2.56
N SER A 483 -21.05 -1.52 -1.78
CA SER A 483 -21.68 -0.92 -0.60
C SER A 483 -22.70 0.15 -1.00
N ASP A 484 -23.86 0.13 -0.35
CA ASP A 484 -24.90 1.15 -0.47
C ASP A 484 -24.90 2.14 0.72
N LEU A 485 -24.16 1.81 1.80
CA LEU A 485 -23.95 2.66 2.95
C LEU A 485 -22.53 2.52 3.50
N CYS A 486 -21.83 3.64 3.69
CA CYS A 486 -20.55 3.71 4.38
C CYS A 486 -20.63 4.64 5.60
N LEU A 487 -20.25 4.12 6.78
CA LEU A 487 -20.04 4.91 7.99
C LEU A 487 -18.54 5.21 8.16
N ALA A 488 -18.12 6.42 7.80
CA ALA A 488 -16.78 6.92 8.04
C ALA A 488 -16.68 7.53 9.45
N MET A 489 -15.88 6.95 10.33
CA MET A 489 -15.89 7.26 11.76
C MET A 489 -14.50 7.53 12.31
N GLY A 490 -14.33 8.66 13.00
CA GLY A 490 -13.07 9.03 13.65
C GLY A 490 -11.89 9.22 12.69
N SER A 491 -12.15 9.56 11.42
CA SER A 491 -11.11 9.87 10.43
C SER A 491 -11.24 11.30 9.92
N SER A 492 -10.09 11.95 9.70
CA SER A 492 -10.02 13.25 9.01
C SER A 492 -10.25 13.15 7.49
N LEU A 493 -10.23 11.94 6.91
CA LEU A 493 -10.46 11.68 5.48
C LEU A 493 -9.54 12.48 4.54
N ARG A 494 -8.25 12.57 4.89
CA ARG A 494 -7.23 13.34 4.13
C ARG A 494 -6.17 12.50 3.43
N VAL A 495 -6.01 11.23 3.81
CA VAL A 495 -4.92 10.37 3.31
C VAL A 495 -5.46 9.57 2.14
N THR A 496 -5.02 9.89 0.94
CA THR A 496 -5.29 9.12 -0.28
C THR A 496 -4.21 8.06 -0.49
N PRO A 497 -4.54 6.89 -1.07
CA PRO A 497 -5.83 6.53 -1.68
C PRO A 497 -6.90 6.07 -0.67
N ALA A 498 -6.58 5.87 0.61
CA ALA A 498 -7.53 5.35 1.60
C ALA A 498 -8.83 6.17 1.72
N ALA A 499 -8.75 7.50 1.72
CA ALA A 499 -9.91 8.39 1.77
C ALA A 499 -10.83 8.30 0.52
N ASN A 500 -10.34 7.72 -0.58
CA ASN A 500 -11.17 7.52 -1.77
C ASN A 500 -12.18 6.37 -1.60
N ILE A 501 -11.98 5.47 -0.63
CA ILE A 501 -12.89 4.36 -0.32
C ILE A 501 -14.28 4.88 0.13
N PRO A 502 -14.40 5.70 1.20
CA PRO A 502 -15.69 6.26 1.59
C PRO A 502 -16.24 7.24 0.55
N GLU A 503 -15.36 7.96 -0.19
CA GLU A 503 -15.81 8.82 -1.30
C GLU A 503 -16.51 8.01 -2.39
N LEU A 504 -15.97 6.84 -2.75
CA LEU A 504 -16.57 5.96 -3.77
C LEU A 504 -17.99 5.58 -3.38
N VAL A 505 -18.21 5.13 -2.14
CA VAL A 505 -19.56 4.79 -1.64
C VAL A 505 -20.47 6.02 -1.70
N GLY A 506 -20.00 7.20 -1.28
CA GLY A 506 -20.80 8.43 -1.31
C GLY A 506 -21.24 8.87 -2.72
N LYS A 507 -20.56 8.44 -3.78
CA LYS A 507 -20.95 8.73 -5.18
C LYS A 507 -22.11 7.87 -5.68
N GLN A 508 -22.27 6.66 -5.15
CA GLN A 508 -23.24 5.66 -5.64
C GLN A 508 -24.29 5.25 -4.61
N GLY A 509 -24.05 5.52 -3.33
CA GLY A 509 -24.90 5.19 -2.19
C GLY A 509 -24.91 6.32 -1.17
N ARG A 510 -24.88 5.96 0.12
CA ARG A 510 -24.88 6.91 1.24
C ARG A 510 -23.55 6.89 1.99
N LEU A 511 -22.94 8.06 2.15
CA LEU A 511 -21.81 8.29 3.04
C LEU A 511 -22.29 9.05 4.28
N VAL A 512 -22.04 8.45 5.45
CA VAL A 512 -22.21 9.07 6.76
C VAL A 512 -20.84 9.33 7.37
N ILE A 513 -20.60 10.56 7.84
CA ILE A 513 -19.35 10.94 8.50
C ILE A 513 -19.63 11.24 9.96
N VAL A 514 -18.93 10.56 10.86
CA VAL A 514 -18.94 10.85 12.31
C VAL A 514 -17.56 11.30 12.72
N ASN A 515 -17.40 12.59 12.97
CA ASN A 515 -16.12 13.17 13.36
C ASN A 515 -16.30 14.50 14.11
N LEU A 516 -15.44 14.77 15.10
CA LEU A 516 -15.46 16.05 15.82
C LEU A 516 -15.04 17.21 14.93
N GLN A 517 -14.07 16.99 14.04
CA GLN A 517 -13.55 18.02 13.13
C GLN A 517 -14.21 17.90 11.76
N LYS A 518 -14.23 18.99 11.00
CA LYS A 518 -14.64 18.95 9.59
C LYS A 518 -13.69 18.10 8.75
N THR A 519 -14.22 17.46 7.71
CA THR A 519 -13.46 16.63 6.78
C THR A 519 -13.56 17.17 5.34
N PRO A 520 -12.60 16.85 4.46
CA PRO A 520 -12.71 17.21 3.03
C PRO A 520 -13.95 16.62 2.33
N LEU A 521 -14.52 15.54 2.88
CA LEU A 521 -15.65 14.82 2.29
C LEU A 521 -17.01 15.25 2.86
N ASP A 522 -17.07 16.21 3.79
CA ASP A 522 -18.33 16.67 4.41
C ASP A 522 -19.40 17.06 3.36
N ARG A 523 -18.98 17.71 2.27
CA ARG A 523 -19.89 18.13 1.19
C ARG A 523 -20.41 16.97 0.31
N LYS A 524 -19.75 15.82 0.38
CA LYS A 524 -20.12 14.60 -0.36
C LYS A 524 -20.93 13.63 0.52
N ALA A 525 -20.98 13.85 1.83
CA ALA A 525 -21.73 13.02 2.76
C ALA A 525 -23.21 13.42 2.80
N GLN A 526 -24.09 12.42 2.84
CA GLN A 526 -25.53 12.62 3.03
C GLN A 526 -25.87 12.93 4.49
N LEU A 527 -24.99 12.56 5.43
CA LEU A 527 -25.14 12.88 6.85
C LEU A 527 -23.76 13.10 7.49
N VAL A 528 -23.60 14.21 8.19
CA VAL A 528 -22.41 14.51 9.00
C VAL A 528 -22.86 14.67 10.45
N ILE A 529 -22.26 13.90 11.36
CA ILE A 529 -22.54 13.92 12.80
C ILE A 529 -21.28 14.41 13.53
N HIS A 530 -21.45 15.45 14.31
CA HIS A 530 -20.39 16.04 15.12
C HIS A 530 -20.59 15.65 16.58
N ALA A 531 -20.03 14.50 16.98
CA ALA A 531 -20.08 13.98 18.34
C ALA A 531 -18.95 12.95 18.57
N MET A 532 -18.77 12.55 19.84
CA MET A 532 -17.85 11.48 20.22
C MET A 532 -18.30 10.15 19.61
N CYS A 533 -17.36 9.36 19.07
CA CYS A 533 -17.65 8.08 18.42
C CYS A 533 -18.47 7.14 19.32
N ASP A 534 -18.04 6.94 20.56
CA ASP A 534 -18.73 6.04 21.49
C ASP A 534 -20.15 6.51 21.82
N THR A 535 -20.39 7.82 21.95
CA THR A 535 -21.73 8.36 22.16
C THR A 535 -22.67 8.10 20.99
N VAL A 536 -22.16 8.21 19.76
CA VAL A 536 -22.94 7.89 18.55
C VAL A 536 -23.25 6.40 18.49
N MET A 537 -22.27 5.53 18.74
CA MET A 537 -22.48 4.09 18.69
C MET A 537 -23.40 3.58 19.79
N GLU A 538 -23.29 4.07 21.02
CA GLU A 538 -24.18 3.69 22.13
C GLU A 538 -25.65 3.93 21.77
N LYS A 539 -25.97 5.15 21.34
CA LYS A 539 -27.32 5.54 20.93
C LYS A 539 -27.79 4.83 19.66
N LEU A 540 -26.89 4.62 18.69
CA LEU A 540 -27.19 3.87 17.48
C LEU A 540 -27.59 2.42 17.80
N MET A 541 -26.81 1.75 18.64
CA MET A 541 -27.05 0.37 19.06
C MET A 541 -28.35 0.24 19.85
N GLU A 542 -28.68 1.22 20.70
CA GLU A 542 -30.00 1.34 21.35
C GLU A 542 -31.14 1.37 20.32
N ARG A 543 -31.04 2.21 19.28
CA ARG A 543 -32.06 2.28 18.21
C ARG A 543 -32.16 0.97 17.45
N LEU A 544 -31.04 0.32 17.17
CA LEU A 544 -31.02 -0.97 16.48
C LEU A 544 -31.51 -2.13 17.38
N GLY A 545 -31.69 -1.91 18.68
CA GLY A 545 -32.11 -2.94 19.63
C GLY A 545 -31.02 -3.98 19.88
N LEU A 546 -29.75 -3.60 19.75
CA LEU A 546 -28.59 -4.48 19.85
C LEU A 546 -27.79 -4.16 21.11
N GLU A 547 -27.61 -5.15 21.98
CA GLU A 547 -26.73 -5.03 23.15
C GLU A 547 -25.26 -5.08 22.72
N ILE A 548 -24.45 -4.12 23.20
CA ILE A 548 -23.03 -4.05 22.90
C ILE A 548 -22.30 -5.05 23.80
N PRO A 549 -21.60 -6.06 23.25
CA PRO A 549 -20.87 -7.03 24.05
C PRO A 549 -19.72 -6.36 24.78
N GLN A 550 -19.50 -6.73 26.04
CA GLN A 550 -18.30 -6.33 26.75
C GLN A 550 -17.09 -7.04 26.13
N PHE A 551 -15.95 -6.35 26.04
CA PHE A 551 -14.72 -6.97 25.56
C PHE A 551 -14.32 -8.18 26.43
N ARG A 552 -13.94 -9.26 25.77
CA ARG A 552 -13.34 -10.45 26.36
C ARG A 552 -12.13 -10.83 25.54
N LEU A 553 -11.02 -11.08 26.23
CA LEU A 553 -9.78 -11.46 25.58
C LEU A 553 -9.80 -12.96 25.30
N VAL A 554 -9.88 -13.34 24.03
CA VAL A 554 -9.90 -14.74 23.61
C VAL A 554 -8.49 -15.19 23.23
N ARG A 555 -7.98 -16.22 23.91
CA ARG A 555 -6.69 -16.87 23.61
C ARG A 555 -6.94 -18.26 23.06
N ARG A 556 -6.22 -18.64 22.00
CA ARG A 556 -6.28 -19.97 21.39
C ARG A 556 -4.90 -20.61 21.44
N VAL A 557 -4.84 -21.86 21.88
CA VAL A 557 -3.59 -22.59 22.07
C VAL A 557 -3.70 -23.94 21.40
N LYS A 558 -2.89 -24.14 20.38
CA LYS A 558 -2.72 -25.40 19.66
C LYS A 558 -1.63 -26.21 20.32
N ILE A 559 -1.98 -27.41 20.75
CA ILE A 559 -1.04 -28.39 21.30
C ILE A 559 -0.99 -29.55 20.33
N SER A 560 0.16 -29.75 19.68
CA SER A 560 0.36 -30.79 18.67
C SER A 560 1.30 -31.86 19.17
N LYS A 561 1.00 -33.13 18.86
CA LYS A 561 1.93 -34.25 19.04
C LYS A 561 2.53 -34.61 17.69
N LEU A 562 3.81 -34.40 17.53
CA LEU A 562 4.55 -34.60 16.28
C LEU A 562 5.59 -35.70 16.42
N SER A 563 6.08 -36.20 15.29
CA SER A 563 7.26 -37.05 15.21
C SER A 563 8.32 -36.37 14.36
N GLU A 564 9.35 -35.85 15.01
CA GLU A 564 10.40 -35.08 14.34
C GLU A 564 11.76 -35.29 15.03
N ALA A 565 12.83 -34.95 14.31
CA ALA A 565 14.19 -34.98 14.85
C ALA A 565 14.42 -33.75 15.74
N GLU A 566 14.98 -33.97 16.92
CA GLU A 566 15.40 -32.87 17.79
C GLU A 566 16.53 -32.07 17.12
N PRO A 567 16.52 -30.72 17.18
CA PRO A 567 17.58 -29.91 16.59
C PRO A 567 18.98 -30.40 17.01
N GLY A 568 19.85 -30.62 16.02
CA GLY A 568 21.21 -31.14 16.23
C GLY A 568 21.30 -32.65 16.47
N HIS A 569 20.19 -33.40 16.40
CA HIS A 569 20.16 -34.85 16.57
C HIS A 569 19.51 -35.53 15.36
N SER A 570 19.98 -36.72 14.98
CA SER A 570 19.41 -37.51 13.86
C SER A 570 18.27 -38.42 14.29
N THR A 571 18.09 -38.64 15.59
CA THR A 571 17.09 -39.57 16.13
C THR A 571 15.72 -38.90 16.20
N VAL A 572 14.73 -39.48 15.51
CA VAL A 572 13.33 -39.05 15.59
C VAL A 572 12.75 -39.39 16.96
N LYS A 573 12.05 -38.42 17.56
CA LYS A 573 11.41 -38.52 18.88
C LYS A 573 9.95 -38.08 18.80
N GLU A 574 9.16 -38.37 19.83
CA GLU A 574 7.90 -37.68 20.02
C GLU A 574 8.17 -36.24 20.47
N CYS A 575 7.43 -35.29 19.89
CA CYS A 575 7.52 -33.88 20.21
C CYS A 575 6.14 -33.33 20.56
N MET A 576 6.02 -32.66 21.72
CA MET A 576 4.86 -31.82 22.03
C MET A 576 5.20 -30.39 21.64
N HIS A 577 4.44 -29.83 20.69
CA HIS A 577 4.55 -28.45 20.25
C HIS A 577 3.39 -27.63 20.81
N PHE A 578 3.72 -26.56 21.54
CA PHE A 578 2.77 -25.64 22.15
C PHE A 578 2.82 -24.31 21.39
N GLN A 579 1.72 -23.93 20.74
CA GLN A 579 1.68 -22.76 19.89
C GLN A 579 0.41 -21.94 20.19
N GLY A 580 0.57 -20.65 20.45
CA GLY A 580 -0.58 -19.74 20.38
C GLY A 580 -1.00 -19.56 18.93
N ILE A 581 -2.30 -19.47 18.68
CA ILE A 581 -2.84 -19.26 17.33
C ILE A 581 -3.90 -18.14 17.34
N ASP A 582 -4.13 -17.53 16.18
CA ASP A 582 -5.25 -16.61 15.98
C ASP A 582 -6.53 -17.35 15.54
N SER A 583 -7.56 -16.63 15.10
CA SER A 583 -8.82 -17.24 14.63
C SER A 583 -8.68 -18.04 13.34
N ASN A 584 -7.64 -17.79 12.55
CA ASN A 584 -7.34 -18.46 11.28
C ASN A 584 -6.36 -19.62 11.45
N GLU A 585 -6.03 -19.96 12.71
CA GLU A 585 -4.94 -20.86 13.08
C GLU A 585 -3.52 -20.37 12.72
N ASP A 586 -3.37 -19.10 12.34
CA ASP A 586 -2.05 -18.52 12.10
C ASP A 586 -1.30 -18.33 13.42
N PRO A 587 0.05 -18.43 13.42
CA PRO A 587 0.83 -18.31 14.65
C PRO A 587 0.58 -17.01 15.40
N TYR A 588 0.36 -17.14 16.72
CA TYR A 588 0.20 -16.04 17.65
C TYR A 588 1.17 -16.19 18.84
N SER A 589 2.11 -15.27 19.02
CA SER A 589 2.99 -15.29 20.21
C SER A 589 2.27 -14.80 21.46
N LEU A 590 1.75 -15.76 22.24
CA LEU A 590 1.04 -15.51 23.49
C LEU A 590 1.91 -15.61 24.74
N PHE A 591 3.00 -16.39 24.67
CA PHE A 591 3.69 -16.87 25.87
C PHE A 591 5.12 -16.37 25.95
N PRO A 592 5.51 -15.65 27.02
CA PRO A 592 6.92 -15.53 27.39
C PRO A 592 7.51 -16.84 27.92
N LYS A 593 6.71 -17.69 28.59
CA LYS A 593 7.14 -19.01 29.07
C LYS A 593 6.00 -19.99 29.30
N ILE A 594 6.32 -21.29 29.22
CA ILE A 594 5.45 -22.40 29.64
C ILE A 594 6.23 -23.28 30.61
N GLU A 595 5.68 -23.54 31.80
CA GLU A 595 6.23 -24.53 32.72
C GLU A 595 5.50 -25.86 32.51
N VAL A 596 6.25 -26.93 32.29
CA VAL A 596 5.72 -28.28 32.04
C VAL A 596 6.18 -29.21 33.14
N ARG A 597 5.23 -29.79 33.88
CA ARG A 597 5.48 -30.82 34.90
C ARG A 597 4.99 -32.18 34.41
N SER A 598 5.83 -33.20 34.54
CA SER A 598 5.54 -34.60 34.26
C SER A 598 6.06 -35.46 35.41
N GLY A 599 5.16 -35.86 36.31
CA GLY A 599 5.54 -36.54 37.55
C GLY A 599 6.47 -35.66 38.41
N PHE A 600 7.69 -36.13 38.67
CA PHE A 600 8.70 -35.39 39.44
C PHE A 600 9.58 -34.46 38.58
N ASN A 601 9.45 -34.51 37.26
CA ASN A 601 10.25 -33.70 36.35
C ASN A 601 9.54 -32.38 36.04
N GLN A 602 10.31 -31.29 35.97
CA GLN A 602 9.82 -29.97 35.56
C GLN A 602 10.76 -29.39 34.50
N VAL A 603 10.18 -28.86 33.42
CA VAL A 603 10.88 -28.19 32.32
C VAL A 603 10.24 -26.82 32.11
N VAL A 604 11.04 -25.81 31.80
CA VAL A 604 10.54 -24.46 31.45
C VAL A 604 10.92 -24.16 30.02
N LEU A 605 9.91 -23.90 29.18
CA LEU A 605 10.06 -23.52 27.79
C LEU A 605 9.99 -21.99 27.69
N THR A 606 10.99 -21.36 27.05
CA THR A 606 11.11 -19.89 26.95
C THR A 606 11.48 -19.39 25.56
N LYS A 607 11.69 -20.29 24.60
CA LYS A 607 12.10 -19.96 23.23
C LYS A 607 11.07 -20.51 22.26
N ASP A 608 10.60 -19.66 21.35
CA ASP A 608 9.78 -20.09 20.23
C ASP A 608 10.66 -20.81 19.18
N PRO A 609 10.15 -21.90 18.55
CA PRO A 609 8.89 -22.57 18.85
C PRO A 609 8.95 -23.36 20.17
N MET A 610 7.91 -23.26 21.01
CA MET A 610 7.87 -23.93 22.31
C MET A 610 7.63 -25.44 22.16
N LYS A 611 8.73 -26.21 22.18
CA LYS A 611 8.72 -27.67 21.93
C LYS A 611 9.33 -28.46 23.09
N LEU A 612 8.73 -29.61 23.41
CA LEU A 612 9.23 -30.59 24.37
C LEU A 612 9.43 -31.95 23.69
N TYR A 613 10.63 -32.53 23.80
CA TYR A 613 10.98 -33.80 23.16
C TYR A 613 11.08 -34.93 24.19
N ALA A 614 10.57 -36.12 23.85
CA ALA A 614 10.74 -37.34 24.64
C ALA A 614 10.80 -38.57 23.73
N LYS A 615 11.37 -39.69 24.23
CA LYS A 615 11.28 -40.96 23.49
C LYS A 615 9.82 -41.38 23.31
N HIS A 616 9.06 -41.36 24.41
CA HIS A 616 7.61 -41.58 24.46
C HIS A 616 7.01 -40.76 25.61
N PHE A 617 5.84 -40.18 25.38
CA PHE A 617 5.07 -39.52 26.44
C PHE A 617 4.08 -40.50 27.10
N ASN A 618 4.44 -41.01 28.28
CA ASN A 618 3.65 -42.01 29.01
C ASN A 618 2.98 -41.46 30.29
N GLN A 619 3.01 -40.14 30.49
CA GLN A 619 2.47 -39.46 31.66
C GLN A 619 1.72 -38.21 31.22
N VAL A 620 0.76 -37.79 32.06
CA VAL A 620 0.10 -36.50 31.91
C VAL A 620 1.10 -35.36 32.03
N LEU A 621 0.88 -34.31 31.24
CA LEU A 621 1.64 -33.06 31.33
C LEU A 621 0.76 -32.00 31.96
N GLU A 622 1.23 -31.45 33.06
CA GLU A 622 0.61 -30.31 33.71
C GLU A 622 1.34 -29.06 33.23
N LEU A 623 0.63 -28.22 32.50
CA LEU A 623 1.17 -27.03 31.86
C LEU A 623 0.72 -25.81 32.65
N LYS A 624 1.67 -24.94 32.97
CA LYS A 624 1.41 -23.60 33.47
C LYS A 624 1.79 -22.59 32.40
N LEU A 625 0.76 -22.02 31.78
CA LEU A 625 0.89 -21.05 30.70
C LEU A 625 1.05 -19.66 31.30
N HIS A 626 2.18 -19.00 31.02
CA HIS A 626 2.37 -17.59 31.36
C HIS A 626 2.15 -16.75 30.12
N PHE A 627 1.22 -15.80 30.17
CA PHE A 627 0.91 -14.87 29.08
C PHE A 627 1.73 -13.58 29.21
N GLN A 628 1.75 -12.77 28.15
CA GLN A 628 2.44 -11.46 28.17
C GLN A 628 1.88 -10.50 29.24
N GLY A 629 0.63 -10.72 29.69
CA GLY A 629 0.06 -10.03 30.86
C GLY A 629 -0.36 -8.59 30.57
N HIS A 630 -0.58 -8.23 29.31
CA HIS A 630 -0.98 -6.87 28.91
C HIS A 630 -2.31 -6.44 29.54
N TYR A 631 -3.18 -7.41 29.84
CA TYR A 631 -4.50 -7.20 30.42
C TYR A 631 -4.60 -7.69 31.88
N GLY A 632 -3.47 -8.11 32.47
CA GLY A 632 -3.44 -8.69 33.81
C GLY A 632 -3.74 -10.19 33.84
N GLU A 633 -3.54 -10.90 32.72
CA GLU A 633 -3.75 -12.35 32.65
C GLU A 633 -2.91 -13.08 33.72
N THR A 634 -3.59 -13.81 34.61
CA THR A 634 -2.93 -14.69 35.57
C THR A 634 -2.44 -15.96 34.87
N PRO A 635 -1.37 -16.63 35.35
CA PRO A 635 -0.94 -17.90 34.76
C PRO A 635 -2.07 -18.92 34.78
N LEU A 636 -2.28 -19.61 33.66
CA LEU A 636 -3.35 -20.60 33.53
C LEU A 636 -2.78 -22.02 33.56
N GLU A 637 -3.38 -22.87 34.38
CA GLU A 637 -3.03 -24.29 34.47
C GLU A 637 -3.93 -25.13 33.58
N ILE A 638 -3.34 -25.95 32.71
CA ILE A 638 -4.04 -26.92 31.86
C ILE A 638 -3.36 -28.29 31.97
N ILE A 639 -4.16 -29.35 31.92
CA ILE A 639 -3.66 -30.72 31.99
C ILE A 639 -3.93 -31.39 30.65
N ILE A 640 -2.90 -32.03 30.08
CA ILE A 640 -3.03 -32.81 28.86
C ILE A 640 -2.54 -34.24 29.10
N ASP A 641 -3.18 -35.19 28.43
CA ASP A 641 -2.75 -36.59 28.39
C ASP A 641 -2.24 -36.93 26.98
N PRO A 642 -0.91 -36.90 26.75
CA PRO A 642 -0.33 -37.22 25.45
C PRO A 642 -0.57 -38.67 25.00
N THR A 643 -0.98 -39.58 25.89
CA THR A 643 -1.29 -40.97 25.51
C THR A 643 -2.60 -41.09 24.74
N GLN A 644 -3.49 -40.09 24.90
CA GLN A 644 -4.76 -39.98 24.17
C GLN A 644 -4.63 -39.18 22.88
N MET A 645 -3.41 -38.81 22.49
CA MET A 645 -3.14 -38.08 21.25
C MET A 645 -2.39 -39.00 20.28
N GLU A 646 -2.92 -39.12 19.07
CA GLU A 646 -2.24 -39.77 17.96
C GLU A 646 -1.04 -38.93 17.50
N VAL A 647 -0.03 -39.58 16.93
CA VAL A 647 1.09 -38.86 16.30
C VAL A 647 0.57 -38.10 15.08
N ASN A 648 1.00 -36.85 14.91
CA ASN A 648 0.51 -35.88 13.92
C ASN A 648 -0.93 -35.40 14.16
N SER A 649 -1.43 -35.52 15.39
CA SER A 649 -2.69 -34.90 15.83
C SER A 649 -2.44 -33.65 16.67
N HIS A 650 -3.48 -32.84 16.85
CA HIS A 650 -3.45 -31.66 17.70
C HIS A 650 -4.77 -31.45 18.44
N LYS A 651 -4.75 -30.63 19.50
CA LYS A 651 -5.92 -30.12 20.21
C LYS A 651 -5.84 -28.60 20.30
N VAL A 652 -6.98 -27.93 20.18
CA VAL A 652 -7.08 -26.47 20.34
C VAL A 652 -7.85 -26.15 21.60
N PHE A 653 -7.22 -25.39 22.49
CA PHE A 653 -7.83 -24.88 23.71
C PHE A 653 -8.23 -23.43 23.49
N ILE A 654 -9.50 -23.09 23.74
CA ILE A 654 -9.98 -21.71 23.74
C ILE A 654 -10.21 -21.28 25.17
N MET A 655 -9.58 -20.15 25.53
CA MET A 655 -9.65 -19.56 26.86
C MET A 655 -10.14 -18.13 26.73
N VAL A 656 -11.06 -17.74 27.60
CA VAL A 656 -11.62 -16.39 27.61
C VAL A 656 -11.16 -15.72 28.89
N PHE A 657 -10.64 -14.50 28.81
CA PHE A 657 -10.21 -13.74 29.97
C PHE A 657 -11.02 -12.46 30.09
N ASN A 658 -11.49 -12.17 31.30
CA ASN A 658 -12.19 -10.95 31.64
C ASN A 658 -11.19 -9.89 32.16
N PRO A 659 -10.81 -8.90 31.34
CA PRO A 659 -9.83 -7.89 31.75
C PRO A 659 -10.36 -6.90 32.78
N TYR A 660 -11.66 -6.90 33.07
CA TYR A 660 -12.29 -6.01 34.04
C TYR A 660 -12.29 -6.61 35.45
N GLU A 661 -12.34 -7.94 35.55
CA GLU A 661 -12.35 -8.69 36.82
C GLU A 661 -10.98 -9.34 37.12
N GLY A 662 -10.15 -9.56 36.10
CA GLY A 662 -8.84 -10.18 36.24
C GLY A 662 -8.90 -11.71 36.32
N GLU A 663 -9.96 -12.32 35.78
CA GLU A 663 -10.25 -13.75 35.91
C GLU A 663 -10.41 -14.45 34.56
N TRP A 664 -10.06 -15.73 34.52
CA TRP A 664 -10.31 -16.61 33.37
C TRP A 664 -11.74 -17.14 33.40
N GLU A 665 -12.45 -16.96 32.30
CA GLU A 665 -13.77 -17.50 32.02
C GLU A 665 -13.64 -18.76 31.14
N GLN A 666 -14.48 -19.77 31.41
CA GLN A 666 -14.77 -20.95 30.59
C GLN A 666 -13.66 -21.46 29.63
N LEU A 667 -13.03 -22.59 29.97
CA LEU A 667 -12.27 -23.40 29.01
C LEU A 667 -13.24 -24.17 28.11
N SER A 668 -13.30 -23.85 26.82
CA SER A 668 -13.98 -24.70 25.84
C SER A 668 -12.94 -25.54 25.10
N ASN A 669 -13.04 -26.86 25.26
CA ASN A 669 -12.30 -27.80 24.43
C ASN A 669 -13.07 -27.94 23.11
N LEU A 670 -12.60 -27.33 22.03
CA LEU A 670 -13.03 -27.74 20.70
C LEU A 670 -12.24 -29.02 20.38
N SER A 671 -12.96 -30.15 20.45
CA SER A 671 -12.45 -31.50 20.20
C SER A 671 -12.24 -31.77 18.72
#